data_AF-A0AA43FEL3-F1
#
_entry.id   AF-A0AA43FEL3-F1
#
_cell.length_a   1.000
_cell.length_b   1.000
_cell.length_c   1.000
_cell.angle_alpha   90.00
_cell.angle_beta   90.00
_cell.angle_gamma   90.00
#
_symmetry.space_group_name_H-M   'P 1'
#
loop_
_entity.id
_entity.type
_entity.pdbx_description
1 polymer ?
#
loop_
_entity_poly.entity_id
_entity_poly.type
_entity_poly.pdbx_seq_one_letter_code
_entity_poly.pdbx_strand_id
1 'polypeptide(L)'
;MTELHARSGASGGLVRLEGKDYYRIDGVEHMEPFLMTVVSDTDLWLFISSTGTLTGGRVDADHAFLPYETDDRLHRASEVTGPVTIIARVVDGQREVWRPFGRELADQSTRAISKSVLGDRIVFEEHNHAWGLLFRAAWKPSRKYGWVRTSEILDVSGRGADLEVLDGLLDVMPYGVGAVTEQSSSNLVDAYKRSETGRWGTIALYTLESLISDKAEPAEALAATVIWSNGPLSEIGLDERVIAAMVEGRRSDPVQLLTGRRGSYLMRGALTVLPGQSTEWMMVVDTSVDHSGLATLVNLAAEADAVDQVVADAAAGSHRLAGLLASADGFQSTGDATADAHHLSNVLFNCMRGGVFPYGYRLPVPDFVEFLTVRNRPVSEKYCQAVSAFGDWIDLSRLLAFGEDIDDPDLIRLIFEYLPLTFSRRHGDPSRPWNRFSIQVEAPDGSELLSYEGNWRDIFQNWEALLQSFPAFIPGVVAKFVNASTIDGYNPYRISRSGVDWEVPAEGDDWSNIGYWGDHQIVYLHRLVQTWNQFDPGGMREWFDRPVFSYADVPYELASHAEMVENPRQTIRFDEPRNTMIAARVGQIGSDGRLLVDEGGDIVRVGLLEKLLVPALAKLTAFVPGGGIWMNTQRPEWNDANNALAGYGLSMVTVFHLFGYLRFLEEQIVGLGDVKVSSLVHRWLTEVTSILDRFMDVDGMDDDPVIRREMVDALGRAGTEYRSNARTGLDGSFVTLQADQVKQFLAGASEHVRRSIRSARRTDGLYDSYNLVSFPTDSEAKVDQLGVMLEGQVAVLSSGALDAADSLAVVEALFSSDLYRPDQNSFLLYPTRSLPAFPDRNTVRADVLGADPRLQSLASEKPGGLITIDVNGDLHFRSDLVNGSALVHALDRAGADADHQATLSDLYERVFQHHSFTGRSGAMHGYEGIGSIYWHMVSKLLLSVQETLWAARSSGAPPELVGRLAAAYRKIREGLGFRKSPVEFGAIPLDCYSHTPAHAGAQQPGMTGQVKEQVIVRLGELGVRVVDGRIHVDPILLLVDELVSSDGCTSFSFCRVPMELRPGDEAKVQVHQMDGQLIVRPGPALTRAESKDIFEGGGKIIKVVFDVPVAKQTTG
;
A
#
# COMPACT_ATOMS: atom_id res chain seq x y z
N MET A 1 -4.24 -32.50 28.58
CA MET A 1 -3.51 -33.62 27.92
C MET A 1 -2.13 -33.09 27.63
N THR A 2 -1.25 -33.42 28.56
CA THR A 2 0.07 -32.84 28.82
C THR A 2 1.13 -33.90 28.48
N GLU A 3 2.33 -33.44 28.11
CA GLU A 3 3.56 -34.24 27.97
C GLU A 3 3.73 -35.18 26.75
N LEU A 4 3.36 -34.74 25.54
CA LEU A 4 3.79 -35.44 24.30
C LEU A 4 4.07 -34.54 23.08
N HIS A 5 4.36 -33.25 23.27
CA HIS A 5 4.78 -32.32 22.20
C HIS A 5 6.17 -31.69 22.41
N ALA A 6 7.04 -32.34 23.18
CA ALA A 6 8.48 -32.07 23.12
C ALA A 6 9.10 -32.70 21.84
N ARG A 7 8.67 -32.24 20.66
CA ARG A 7 9.29 -32.54 19.35
C ARG A 7 9.23 -31.30 18.42
N SER A 8 10.26 -30.46 18.54
CA SER A 8 10.94 -29.67 17.49
C SER A 8 10.12 -28.85 16.48
N GLY A 9 9.48 -27.75 16.90
CA GLY A 9 9.00 -26.71 15.98
C GLY A 9 8.24 -25.58 16.67
N ALA A 10 8.19 -24.40 16.04
CA ALA A 10 7.35 -23.30 16.50
C ALA A 10 5.87 -23.56 16.20
N SER A 11 4.97 -23.04 17.03
CA SER A 11 3.51 -23.16 16.85
C SER A 11 2.82 -21.86 17.22
N GLY A 12 1.60 -21.62 16.74
CA GLY A 12 0.87 -20.42 17.12
C GLY A 12 -0.63 -20.50 16.97
N GLY A 13 -1.32 -19.57 17.62
CA GLY A 13 -2.76 -19.50 17.65
C GLY A 13 -3.28 -18.30 18.46
N LEU A 14 -4.60 -18.11 18.43
CA LEU A 14 -5.27 -17.09 19.22
C LEU A 14 -5.30 -17.47 20.71
N VAL A 15 -4.95 -16.52 21.57
CA VAL A 15 -4.97 -16.66 23.03
C VAL A 15 -5.55 -15.39 23.66
N ARG A 16 -6.01 -15.50 24.90
CA ARG A 16 -6.47 -14.35 25.69
C ARG A 16 -5.49 -14.05 26.81
N LEU A 17 -4.92 -12.85 26.81
CA LEU A 17 -3.98 -12.35 27.83
C LEU A 17 -4.55 -11.05 28.41
N GLU A 18 -4.63 -10.96 29.74
CA GLU A 18 -5.14 -9.76 30.45
C GLU A 18 -6.50 -9.26 29.92
N GLY A 19 -7.39 -10.18 29.55
CA GLY A 19 -8.71 -9.85 29.03
C GLY A 19 -8.76 -9.40 27.57
N LYS A 20 -7.63 -9.31 26.87
CA LYS A 20 -7.50 -8.97 25.44
C LYS A 20 -7.09 -10.16 24.60
N ASP A 21 -7.45 -10.14 23.32
CA ASP A 21 -7.10 -11.20 22.37
C ASP A 21 -5.76 -10.91 21.70
N TYR A 22 -4.95 -11.96 21.58
CA TYR A 22 -3.61 -11.95 21.01
C TYR A 22 -3.45 -13.11 20.04
N TYR A 23 -2.57 -12.97 19.05
CA TYR A 23 -1.97 -14.11 18.39
C TYR A 23 -0.61 -14.40 19.03
N ARG A 24 -0.44 -15.62 19.52
CA ARG A 24 0.77 -16.09 20.19
C ARG A 24 1.54 -17.04 19.29
N ILE A 25 2.86 -16.91 19.27
CA ILE A 25 3.80 -17.89 18.72
C ILE A 25 4.68 -18.39 19.86
N ASP A 26 4.64 -19.69 20.11
CA ASP A 26 5.54 -20.40 21.03
C ASP A 26 6.69 -21.04 20.22
N GLY A 27 7.90 -21.03 20.77
CA GLY A 27 9.09 -21.59 20.13
C GLY A 27 9.66 -20.69 19.02
N VAL A 28 9.54 -19.37 19.14
CA VAL A 28 9.96 -18.39 18.12
C VAL A 28 11.46 -18.44 17.83
N GLU A 29 12.27 -18.95 18.76
CA GLU A 29 13.70 -19.24 18.58
C GLU A 29 14.00 -20.26 17.48
N HIS A 30 12.99 -21.00 17.02
CA HIS A 30 13.09 -21.96 15.91
C HIS A 30 12.68 -21.36 14.56
N MET A 31 12.41 -20.05 14.51
CA MET A 31 12.07 -19.32 13.29
C MET A 31 13.18 -18.33 12.95
N GLU A 32 13.36 -18.05 11.65
CA GLU A 32 14.17 -16.90 11.24
C GLU A 32 13.55 -15.59 11.80
N PRO A 33 14.38 -14.59 12.14
CA PRO A 33 13.89 -13.28 12.54
C PRO A 33 12.94 -12.67 11.50
N PHE A 34 11.86 -12.06 11.96
CA PHE A 34 10.92 -11.36 11.10
C PHE A 34 10.50 -10.02 11.73
N LEU A 35 10.15 -9.06 10.88
CA LEU A 35 9.82 -7.69 11.28
C LEU A 35 8.32 -7.53 11.52
N MET A 36 7.95 -6.82 12.57
CA MET A 36 6.57 -6.43 12.89
C MET A 36 6.47 -4.91 13.03
N THR A 37 5.28 -4.38 12.79
CA THR A 37 4.92 -3.00 13.17
C THR A 37 3.96 -3.04 14.37
N VAL A 38 4.16 -2.17 15.35
CA VAL A 38 3.21 -1.93 16.45
C VAL A 38 2.59 -0.57 16.22
N VAL A 39 1.26 -0.53 16.21
CA VAL A 39 0.49 0.62 15.76
C VAL A 39 0.03 1.47 16.95
N SER A 40 -0.20 2.76 16.70
CA SER A 40 -0.77 3.72 17.65
C SER A 40 -1.94 4.43 16.99
N ASP A 41 -2.85 5.01 17.79
CA ASP A 41 -3.87 5.93 17.30
C ASP A 41 -3.32 7.35 17.01
N THR A 42 -2.04 7.58 17.30
CA THR A 42 -1.34 8.87 17.25
C THR A 42 -0.18 8.87 16.24
N ASP A 43 0.70 9.87 16.35
CA ASP A 43 1.97 10.01 15.63
C ASP A 43 3.07 9.04 16.09
N LEU A 44 2.82 8.16 17.06
CA LEU A 44 3.80 7.16 17.52
C LEU A 44 3.99 6.04 16.49
N TRP A 45 5.25 5.63 16.29
CA TRP A 45 5.62 4.48 15.48
C TRP A 45 6.64 3.60 16.17
N LEU A 46 6.54 2.29 15.94
CA LEU A 46 7.48 1.29 16.43
C LEU A 46 7.57 0.11 15.45
N PHE A 47 8.79 -0.21 15.04
CA PHE A 47 9.13 -1.36 14.22
C PHE A 47 10.03 -2.29 15.02
N ILE A 48 9.67 -3.56 15.12
CA ILE A 48 10.28 -4.50 16.06
C ILE A 48 10.50 -5.86 15.42
N SER A 49 11.70 -6.39 15.58
CA SER A 49 12.08 -7.74 15.20
C SER A 49 11.49 -8.76 16.18
N SER A 50 11.21 -9.98 15.73
CA SER A 50 10.89 -11.11 16.60
C SER A 50 12.03 -11.47 17.58
N THR A 51 13.24 -10.95 17.36
CA THR A 51 14.38 -11.01 18.30
C THR A 51 14.29 -10.02 19.46
N GLY A 52 13.30 -9.11 19.46
CA GLY A 52 13.09 -8.09 20.51
C GLY A 52 13.77 -6.74 20.25
N THR A 53 14.64 -6.65 19.23
CA THR A 53 15.26 -5.39 18.80
C THR A 53 14.25 -4.50 18.10
N LEU A 54 14.33 -3.19 18.32
CA LEU A 54 13.35 -2.25 17.77
C LEU A 54 13.95 -0.88 17.44
N THR A 55 13.26 -0.18 16.54
CA THR A 55 13.37 1.27 16.36
C THR A 55 11.98 1.86 16.57
N GLY A 56 11.91 3.08 17.10
CA GLY A 56 10.65 3.74 17.40
C GLY A 56 10.82 5.24 17.59
N GLY A 57 9.73 5.97 17.50
CA GLY A 57 9.72 7.42 17.57
C GLY A 57 8.32 8.02 17.46
N ARG A 58 8.30 9.32 17.15
CA ARG A 58 7.10 10.09 16.80
C ARG A 58 7.21 10.61 15.38
N VAL A 59 6.10 10.91 14.71
CA VAL A 59 5.99 11.55 13.40
C VAL A 59 6.71 10.82 12.26
N ASP A 60 8.04 10.81 12.24
CA ASP A 60 8.90 10.26 11.19
C ASP A 60 10.23 9.72 11.76
N ALA A 61 11.09 9.21 10.89
CA ALA A 61 12.38 8.63 11.27
C ALA A 61 13.40 9.64 11.84
N ASP A 62 13.22 10.94 11.62
CA ASP A 62 14.12 11.98 12.14
C ASP A 62 13.82 12.33 13.61
N HIS A 63 12.72 11.80 14.16
CA HIS A 63 12.31 11.95 15.55
C HIS A 63 12.25 10.58 16.24
N ALA A 64 13.30 9.77 16.06
CA ALA A 64 13.42 8.46 16.65
C ALA A 64 14.06 8.51 18.05
N PHE A 65 13.60 7.67 18.99
CA PHE A 65 14.24 7.49 20.31
C PHE A 65 15.29 6.35 20.30
N LEU A 66 15.31 5.53 19.25
CA LEU A 66 16.36 4.56 18.92
C LEU A 66 16.72 4.68 17.44
N PRO A 67 17.97 4.41 17.03
CA PRO A 67 18.41 4.57 15.64
C PRO A 67 17.45 3.92 14.64
N TYR A 68 17.08 4.66 13.59
CA TYR A 68 16.29 4.12 12.48
C TYR A 68 17.23 3.43 11.49
N GLU A 69 17.17 2.10 11.45
CA GLU A 69 18.01 1.26 10.60
C GLU A 69 17.15 0.38 9.68
N THR A 70 17.75 -0.20 8.65
CA THR A 70 17.10 -1.22 7.82
C THR A 70 16.82 -2.48 8.64
N ASP A 71 15.81 -3.23 8.23
CA ASP A 71 15.31 -4.41 8.96
C ASP A 71 16.38 -5.50 9.16
N ASP A 72 17.22 -5.76 8.17
CA ASP A 72 18.36 -6.69 8.25
C ASP A 72 19.36 -6.33 9.36
N ARG A 73 19.64 -5.04 9.53
CA ARG A 73 20.49 -4.52 10.62
C ARG A 73 19.76 -4.63 11.95
N LEU A 74 18.46 -4.33 11.96
CA LEU A 74 17.64 -4.43 13.16
C LEU A 74 17.59 -5.86 13.69
N HIS A 75 17.42 -6.88 12.84
CA HIS A 75 17.43 -8.29 13.24
C HIS A 75 18.72 -8.70 13.97
N ARG A 76 19.85 -8.04 13.66
CA ARG A 76 21.18 -8.32 14.21
C ARG A 76 21.59 -7.38 15.35
N ALA A 77 20.75 -6.41 15.70
CA ALA A 77 21.05 -5.37 16.68
C ALA A 77 20.94 -5.83 18.15
N SER A 78 20.62 -7.11 18.41
CA SER A 78 20.46 -7.61 19.78
C SER A 78 21.76 -7.44 20.55
N GLU A 79 21.63 -6.95 21.78
CA GLU A 79 22.73 -6.56 22.68
C GLU A 79 23.60 -5.37 22.20
N VAL A 80 23.17 -4.65 21.16
CA VAL A 80 23.85 -3.43 20.65
C VAL A 80 22.93 -2.22 20.74
N THR A 81 21.68 -2.34 20.31
CA THR A 81 20.69 -1.25 20.27
C THR A 81 19.34 -1.78 20.72
N GLY A 82 18.62 -0.99 21.53
CA GLY A 82 17.28 -1.33 22.01
C GLY A 82 17.27 -2.09 23.34
N PRO A 83 16.24 -2.92 23.61
CA PRO A 83 16.05 -3.54 24.91
C PRO A 83 17.20 -4.46 25.33
N VAL A 84 17.58 -4.38 26.61
CA VAL A 84 18.52 -5.30 27.25
C VAL A 84 18.04 -5.66 28.65
N THR A 85 18.10 -6.95 28.99
CA THR A 85 17.76 -7.46 30.33
C THR A 85 18.81 -8.47 30.77
N ILE A 86 19.32 -8.32 31.99
CA ILE A 86 20.28 -9.21 32.63
C ILE A 86 19.74 -9.54 34.01
N ILE A 87 19.62 -10.83 34.31
CA ILE A 87 19.14 -11.33 35.59
C ILE A 87 20.24 -12.22 36.14
N ALA A 88 20.71 -11.93 37.35
CA ALA A 88 21.72 -12.71 38.03
C ALA A 88 21.21 -13.24 39.36
N ARG A 89 21.66 -14.43 39.74
CA ARG A 89 21.41 -15.02 41.07
C ARG A 89 22.68 -15.68 41.60
N VAL A 90 22.72 -15.91 42.90
CA VAL A 90 23.81 -16.67 43.54
C VAL A 90 23.24 -17.96 44.10
N VAL A 91 23.67 -19.10 43.54
CA VAL A 91 23.28 -20.45 43.96
C VAL A 91 24.54 -21.20 44.37
N ASP A 92 24.58 -21.76 45.58
CA ASP A 92 25.74 -22.48 46.12
C ASP A 92 27.08 -21.72 46.03
N GLY A 93 27.02 -20.38 46.13
CA GLY A 93 28.17 -19.49 46.02
C GLY A 93 28.67 -19.24 44.59
N GLN A 94 28.01 -19.84 43.57
CA GLN A 94 28.25 -19.54 42.17
C GLN A 94 27.26 -18.50 41.65
N ARG A 95 27.76 -17.56 40.85
CA ARG A 95 26.93 -16.56 40.19
C ARG A 95 26.46 -17.11 38.85
N GLU A 96 25.16 -17.22 38.69
CA GLU A 96 24.53 -17.60 37.43
C GLU A 96 23.91 -16.35 36.78
N VAL A 97 23.96 -16.27 35.45
CA VAL A 97 23.45 -15.12 34.68
C VAL A 97 22.51 -15.63 33.60
N TRP A 98 21.35 -15.00 33.51
CA TRP A 98 20.35 -15.20 32.48
C TRP A 98 20.14 -13.89 31.71
N ARG A 99 20.11 -13.97 30.38
CA ARG A 99 19.90 -12.84 29.47
C ARG A 99 18.64 -13.09 28.63
N PRO A 100 17.44 -12.81 29.17
CA PRO A 100 16.22 -12.94 28.38
C PRO A 100 16.34 -12.17 27.06
N PHE A 101 15.99 -12.80 25.94
CA PHE A 101 16.07 -12.23 24.59
C PHE A 101 17.48 -11.76 24.16
N GLY A 102 18.53 -12.25 24.83
CA GLY A 102 19.89 -12.16 24.33
C GLY A 102 20.09 -12.95 23.03
N ARG A 103 21.25 -12.76 22.38
CA ARG A 103 21.58 -13.44 21.12
C ARG A 103 21.53 -14.96 21.24
N GLU A 104 22.01 -15.49 22.37
CA GLU A 104 21.94 -16.90 22.70
C GLU A 104 20.74 -17.17 23.61
N LEU A 105 20.02 -18.24 23.32
CA LEU A 105 18.98 -18.75 24.21
C LEU A 105 19.65 -19.45 25.40
N ALA A 106 19.22 -19.13 26.62
CA ALA A 106 19.73 -19.82 27.80
C ALA A 106 19.34 -21.31 27.78
N ASP A 107 20.21 -22.17 28.33
CA ASP A 107 19.96 -23.61 28.43
C ASP A 107 18.61 -23.89 29.09
N GLN A 108 17.86 -24.84 28.53
CA GLN A 108 16.51 -25.20 28.99
C GLN A 108 15.58 -23.98 29.05
N SER A 109 15.67 -23.07 28.08
CA SER A 109 14.74 -21.95 27.94
C SER A 109 13.91 -22.06 26.66
N THR A 110 12.75 -21.39 26.66
CA THR A 110 11.86 -21.29 25.49
C THR A 110 11.36 -19.87 25.34
N ARG A 111 11.20 -19.38 24.11
CA ARG A 111 10.65 -18.04 23.85
C ARG A 111 9.26 -18.09 23.25
N ALA A 112 8.49 -17.06 23.53
CA ALA A 112 7.22 -16.78 22.88
C ALA A 112 7.05 -15.30 22.62
N ILE A 113 6.28 -15.00 21.58
CA ILE A 113 5.83 -13.63 21.26
C ILE A 113 4.32 -13.63 21.12
N SER A 114 3.67 -12.57 21.59
CA SER A 114 2.22 -12.38 21.47
C SER A 114 1.93 -10.96 21.00
N LYS A 115 1.27 -10.81 19.85
CA LYS A 115 0.81 -9.50 19.34
C LYS A 115 -0.69 -9.38 19.54
N SER A 116 -1.17 -8.24 20.04
CA SER A 116 -2.61 -8.04 20.21
C SER A 116 -3.31 -8.07 18.85
N VAL A 117 -4.55 -8.56 18.82
CA VAL A 117 -5.37 -8.57 17.59
C VAL A 117 -5.61 -7.15 17.06
N LEU A 118 -5.70 -6.16 17.95
CA LEU A 118 -5.77 -4.73 17.59
C LEU A 118 -4.44 -4.19 17.01
N GLY A 119 -3.33 -4.91 17.21
CA GLY A 119 -2.01 -4.57 16.69
C GLY A 119 -1.22 -3.55 17.52
N ASP A 120 -1.82 -3.00 18.59
CA ASP A 120 -1.30 -1.92 19.44
C ASP A 120 -0.35 -2.39 20.55
N ARG A 121 -0.17 -3.71 20.72
CA ARG A 121 0.65 -4.30 21.78
C ARG A 121 1.45 -5.48 21.27
N ILE A 122 2.66 -5.62 21.79
CA ILE A 122 3.51 -6.80 21.60
C ILE A 122 4.07 -7.22 22.95
N VAL A 123 4.08 -8.53 23.21
CA VAL A 123 4.58 -9.15 24.44
C VAL A 123 5.63 -10.17 24.07
N PHE A 124 6.78 -10.10 24.73
CA PHE A 124 7.91 -11.01 24.63
C PHE A 124 8.00 -11.80 25.94
N GLU A 125 8.06 -13.12 25.84
CA GLU A 125 8.20 -14.02 26.99
C GLU A 125 9.37 -14.99 26.80
N GLU A 126 10.26 -15.07 27.78
CA GLU A 126 11.28 -16.12 27.85
C GLU A 126 11.14 -16.86 29.18
N HIS A 127 10.87 -18.17 29.08
CA HIS A 127 10.77 -19.04 30.25
C HIS A 127 12.09 -19.79 30.41
N ASN A 128 12.79 -19.53 31.52
CA ASN A 128 13.96 -20.31 31.93
C ASN A 128 13.50 -21.45 32.84
N HIS A 129 13.36 -22.65 32.26
CA HIS A 129 12.83 -23.82 32.96
C HIS A 129 13.77 -24.32 34.07
N ALA A 130 15.08 -24.13 33.92
CA ALA A 130 16.06 -24.47 34.93
C ALA A 130 15.91 -23.60 36.19
N TRP A 131 15.63 -22.31 36.00
CA TRP A 131 15.43 -21.37 37.10
C TRP A 131 14.00 -21.43 37.63
N GLY A 132 13.04 -21.87 36.83
CA GLY A 132 11.62 -21.85 37.17
C GLY A 132 11.05 -20.44 37.18
N LEU A 133 11.58 -19.57 36.32
CA LEU A 133 11.22 -18.16 36.20
C LEU A 133 10.81 -17.82 34.76
N LEU A 134 9.79 -16.98 34.63
CA LEU A 134 9.36 -16.40 33.36
C LEU A 134 9.69 -14.91 33.37
N PHE A 135 10.38 -14.43 32.34
CA PHE A 135 10.55 -13.01 32.08
C PHE A 135 9.56 -12.60 30.98
N ARG A 136 8.81 -11.52 31.23
CA ARG A 136 7.86 -10.95 30.28
C ARG A 136 8.15 -9.47 30.09
N ALA A 137 8.16 -9.01 28.84
CA ALA A 137 8.23 -7.59 28.49
C ALA A 137 7.16 -7.23 27.47
N ALA A 138 6.42 -6.16 27.69
CA ALA A 138 5.37 -5.70 26.79
C ALA A 138 5.56 -4.23 26.39
N TRP A 139 5.34 -3.93 25.11
CA TRP A 139 5.31 -2.57 24.58
C TRP A 139 3.88 -2.15 24.22
N LYS A 140 3.51 -0.92 24.60
CA LYS A 140 2.21 -0.30 24.28
C LYS A 140 2.35 1.22 24.11
N PRO A 141 1.57 1.87 23.23
CA PRO A 141 1.59 3.31 23.06
C PRO A 141 0.79 4.02 24.16
N SER A 142 1.22 5.22 24.51
CA SER A 142 0.48 6.22 25.29
C SER A 142 0.57 7.55 24.55
N ARG A 143 -0.58 8.11 24.17
CA ARG A 143 -0.67 9.37 23.42
C ARG A 143 0.12 10.49 24.08
N LYS A 144 -0.01 10.65 25.40
CA LYS A 144 0.59 11.75 26.15
C LYS A 144 2.04 11.51 26.58
N TYR A 145 2.42 10.26 26.77
CA TYR A 145 3.68 9.92 27.45
C TYR A 145 4.64 9.09 26.59
N GLY A 146 4.29 8.80 25.33
CA GLY A 146 5.15 8.07 24.40
C GLY A 146 4.98 6.56 24.50
N TRP A 147 6.08 5.81 24.38
CA TRP A 147 6.06 4.35 24.45
C TRP A 147 6.26 3.84 25.87
N VAL A 148 5.40 2.92 26.28
CA VAL A 148 5.44 2.30 27.60
C VAL A 148 5.93 0.87 27.47
N ARG A 149 7.02 0.53 28.15
CA ARG A 149 7.48 -0.84 28.36
C ARG A 149 7.20 -1.29 29.78
N THR A 150 6.39 -2.33 29.94
CA THR A 150 6.20 -3.01 31.23
C THR A 150 6.99 -4.31 31.22
N SER A 151 7.73 -4.56 32.30
CA SER A 151 8.55 -5.75 32.48
C SER A 151 8.11 -6.48 33.76
N GLU A 152 8.17 -7.80 33.73
CA GLU A 152 7.74 -8.68 34.81
C GLU A 152 8.69 -9.88 34.92
N ILE A 153 9.03 -10.27 36.16
CA ILE A 153 9.57 -11.60 36.45
C ILE A 153 8.56 -12.35 37.31
N LEU A 154 8.12 -13.51 36.84
CA LEU A 154 7.16 -14.39 37.50
C LEU A 154 7.86 -15.68 37.97
N ASP A 155 7.65 -16.06 39.24
CA ASP A 155 8.01 -17.39 39.72
C ASP A 155 6.93 -18.40 39.34
N VAL A 156 7.27 -19.29 38.41
CA VAL A 156 6.38 -20.38 37.97
C VAL A 156 6.65 -21.69 38.71
N SER A 157 7.72 -21.75 39.53
CA SER A 157 8.10 -22.94 40.30
C SER A 157 7.51 -23.00 41.71
N GLY A 158 7.03 -21.86 42.24
CA GLY A 158 6.52 -21.75 43.60
C GLY A 158 7.62 -21.76 44.68
N ARG A 159 8.87 -21.44 44.31
CA ARG A 159 10.03 -21.44 45.21
C ARG A 159 10.49 -20.03 45.59
N GLY A 160 10.10 -19.02 44.83
CA GLY A 160 10.65 -17.67 44.91
C GLY A 160 12.12 -17.58 44.47
N ALA A 161 12.63 -16.36 44.32
CA ALA A 161 14.02 -16.11 43.97
C ALA A 161 14.49 -14.73 44.45
N ASP A 162 15.73 -14.65 44.94
CA ASP A 162 16.44 -13.39 45.16
C ASP A 162 17.38 -13.15 43.97
N LEU A 163 17.20 -12.00 43.31
CA LEU A 163 17.79 -11.67 42.02
C LEU A 163 18.50 -10.32 42.10
N GLU A 164 19.52 -10.17 41.28
CA GLU A 164 20.03 -8.87 40.85
C GLU A 164 19.61 -8.67 39.40
N VAL A 165 18.93 -7.57 39.10
CA VAL A 165 18.37 -7.29 37.77
C VAL A 165 18.97 -5.99 37.23
N LEU A 166 19.28 -6.01 35.94
CA LEU A 166 19.56 -4.82 35.13
C LEU A 166 18.69 -4.88 33.89
N ASP A 167 17.92 -3.83 33.64
CA ASP A 167 16.95 -3.78 32.55
C ASP A 167 16.88 -2.37 31.97
N GLY A 168 16.68 -2.26 30.66
CA GLY A 168 16.46 -0.97 30.01
C GLY A 168 16.78 -0.94 28.52
N LEU A 169 17.30 0.19 28.03
CA LEU A 169 17.57 0.46 26.61
C LEU A 169 19.03 0.83 26.35
N LEU A 170 19.59 0.30 25.26
CA LEU A 170 20.90 0.68 24.71
C LEU A 170 20.73 1.63 23.52
N ASP A 171 21.71 2.52 23.35
CA ASP A 171 21.84 3.43 22.22
C ASP A 171 20.64 4.36 22.00
N VAL A 172 20.23 5.03 23.08
CA VAL A 172 19.12 5.99 23.07
C VAL A 172 19.53 7.23 22.28
N MET A 173 18.68 7.60 21.31
CA MET A 173 18.92 8.76 20.44
C MET A 173 18.53 10.07 21.14
N PRO A 174 19.35 11.12 21.04
CA PRO A 174 18.93 12.46 21.42
C PRO A 174 18.01 13.06 20.35
N TYR A 175 17.21 14.05 20.73
CA TYR A 175 16.46 14.87 19.78
C TYR A 175 17.40 15.67 18.84
N GLY A 176 16.96 15.88 17.59
CA GLY A 176 17.62 16.74 16.63
C GLY A 176 18.66 16.05 15.73
N VAL A 177 18.72 14.72 15.75
CA VAL A 177 19.56 13.93 14.84
C VAL A 177 18.68 13.27 13.77
N GLY A 178 18.81 13.72 12.52
CA GLY A 178 18.10 13.09 11.40
C GLY A 178 18.62 11.68 11.10
N ALA A 179 17.75 10.81 10.58
CA ALA A 179 18.05 9.41 10.31
C ALA A 179 19.25 9.23 9.37
N VAL A 180 19.35 10.06 8.32
CA VAL A 180 20.46 10.03 7.36
C VAL A 180 21.79 10.40 8.03
N THR A 181 21.77 11.36 8.95
CA THR A 181 22.97 11.78 9.68
C THR A 181 23.45 10.65 10.59
N GLU A 182 22.56 10.00 11.32
CA GLU A 182 22.92 8.85 12.17
C GLU A 182 23.48 7.68 11.32
N GLN A 183 22.80 7.34 10.22
CA GLN A 183 23.21 6.22 9.35
C GLN A 183 24.55 6.45 8.64
N SER A 184 24.87 7.69 8.28
CA SER A 184 26.08 8.01 7.53
C SER A 184 27.24 8.48 8.39
N SER A 185 26.97 9.06 9.57
CA SER A 185 27.94 9.80 10.39
C SER A 185 27.73 9.63 11.91
N SER A 186 27.20 8.49 12.38
CA SER A 186 26.93 8.25 13.82
C SER A 186 28.11 8.54 14.76
N ASN A 187 29.35 8.31 14.34
CA ASN A 187 30.54 8.65 15.15
C ASN A 187 30.72 10.16 15.36
N LEU A 188 30.33 10.99 14.38
CA LEU A 188 30.25 12.44 14.54
C LEU A 188 29.13 12.80 15.51
N VAL A 189 27.96 12.18 15.37
CA VAL A 189 26.83 12.39 16.29
C VAL A 189 27.23 12.10 17.72
N ASP A 190 27.91 10.97 17.96
CA ASP A 190 28.40 10.57 19.29
C ASP A 190 29.20 11.68 19.96
N ALA A 191 30.04 12.42 19.23
CA ALA A 191 30.83 13.53 19.77
C ALA A 191 29.99 14.69 20.34
N TYR A 192 28.73 14.85 19.90
CA TYR A 192 27.80 15.86 20.36
C TYR A 192 26.82 15.34 21.43
N LYS A 193 26.71 14.02 21.62
CA LYS A 193 25.76 13.42 22.57
C LYS A 193 26.07 13.84 24.02
N ARG A 194 25.01 14.18 24.75
CA ARG A 194 24.99 14.42 26.19
C ARG A 194 23.83 13.65 26.81
N SER A 195 24.10 12.84 27.83
CA SER A 195 23.09 12.09 28.58
C SER A 195 23.20 12.40 30.07
N GLU A 196 22.07 12.62 30.73
CA GLU A 196 22.02 13.11 32.12
C GLU A 196 20.96 12.40 32.96
N THR A 197 21.27 12.10 34.22
CA THR A 197 20.32 11.59 35.24
C THR A 197 20.73 12.03 36.65
N GLY A 198 20.02 11.56 37.68
CA GLY A 198 20.34 11.78 39.09
C GLY A 198 19.74 13.05 39.73
N ARG A 199 19.33 14.03 38.92
CA ARG A 199 18.68 15.26 39.41
C ARG A 199 17.16 15.11 39.60
N TRP A 200 16.51 14.23 38.84
CA TRP A 200 15.06 14.13 38.70
C TRP A 200 14.54 12.72 39.01
N GLY A 201 15.08 12.07 40.05
CA GLY A 201 14.71 10.71 40.39
C GLY A 201 15.15 9.71 39.31
N THR A 202 14.21 8.93 38.78
CA THR A 202 14.46 7.90 37.76
C THR A 202 14.55 8.46 36.33
N ILE A 203 14.36 9.76 36.14
CA ILE A 203 14.38 10.40 34.82
C ILE A 203 15.82 10.48 34.28
N ALA A 204 15.97 10.19 32.99
CA ALA A 204 17.16 10.45 32.19
C ALA A 204 16.82 11.29 30.96
N LEU A 205 17.74 12.19 30.57
CA LEU A 205 17.65 13.05 29.39
C LEU A 205 18.74 12.69 28.39
N TYR A 206 18.40 12.73 27.11
CA TYR A 206 19.32 12.54 26.00
C TYR A 206 19.20 13.73 25.05
N THR A 207 20.27 14.52 24.97
CA THR A 207 20.36 15.75 24.20
C THR A 207 21.65 15.79 23.38
N LEU A 208 21.75 16.80 22.52
CA LEU A 208 23.02 17.21 21.93
C LEU A 208 23.55 18.44 22.69
N GLU A 209 24.87 18.59 22.80
CA GLU A 209 25.48 19.84 23.29
C GLU A 209 25.17 21.02 22.35
N SER A 210 25.03 20.75 21.04
CA SER A 210 24.45 21.66 20.05
C SER A 210 23.88 20.83 18.89
N LEU A 211 22.94 21.39 18.14
CA LEU A 211 22.52 20.76 16.87
C LEU A 211 23.71 20.71 15.90
N ILE A 212 23.73 19.68 15.05
CA ILE A 212 24.80 19.44 14.08
C ILE A 212 24.49 20.23 12.81
N SER A 213 25.39 21.13 12.43
CA SER A 213 25.25 21.98 11.24
C SER A 213 26.61 22.39 10.70
N ASP A 214 26.76 22.41 9.37
CA ASP A 214 27.94 23.00 8.70
C ASP A 214 27.89 24.53 8.64
N LYS A 215 26.73 25.13 8.95
CA LYS A 215 26.62 26.59 9.01
C LYS A 215 27.40 27.11 10.21
N ALA A 216 28.21 28.14 9.99
CA ALA A 216 28.98 28.81 11.03
C ALA A 216 28.11 29.76 11.88
N GLU A 217 27.04 29.23 12.47
CA GLU A 217 26.10 29.93 13.33
C GLU A 217 25.73 29.07 14.55
N PRO A 218 25.33 29.68 15.69
CA PRO A 218 24.85 28.92 16.84
C PRO A 218 23.61 28.08 16.49
N ALA A 219 23.57 26.83 16.96
CA ALA A 219 22.45 25.92 16.74
C ALA A 219 22.09 25.21 18.05
N GLU A 220 21.20 25.82 18.83
CA GLU A 220 20.81 25.33 20.17
C GLU A 220 19.95 24.08 20.09
N ALA A 221 20.25 23.07 20.94
CA ALA A 221 19.41 21.89 21.12
C ALA A 221 18.50 22.08 22.33
N LEU A 222 17.22 22.38 22.10
CA LEU A 222 16.27 22.81 23.15
C LEU A 222 15.15 21.80 23.47
N ALA A 223 15.28 20.59 22.97
CA ALA A 223 14.41 19.45 23.28
C ALA A 223 15.25 18.18 23.49
N ALA A 224 14.63 17.16 24.07
CA ALA A 224 15.30 15.93 24.49
C ALA A 224 14.46 14.70 24.18
N THR A 225 15.13 13.54 24.07
CA THR A 225 14.51 12.26 24.39
C THR A 225 14.56 12.09 25.91
N VAL A 226 13.43 11.67 26.50
CA VAL A 226 13.26 11.55 27.95
C VAL A 226 12.80 10.14 28.27
N ILE A 227 13.50 9.50 29.21
CA ILE A 227 13.12 8.17 29.72
C ILE A 227 12.96 8.25 31.23
N TRP A 228 11.93 7.63 31.76
CA TRP A 228 11.74 7.48 33.20
C TRP A 228 11.14 6.13 33.55
N SER A 229 11.22 5.77 34.83
CA SER A 229 10.75 4.47 35.29
C SER A 229 10.07 4.52 36.64
N ASN A 230 9.25 3.50 36.90
CA ASN A 230 8.61 3.24 38.18
C ASN A 230 8.72 1.75 38.52
N GLY A 231 9.09 1.43 39.76
CA GLY A 231 9.23 0.06 40.23
C GLY A 231 10.44 -0.13 41.17
N PRO A 232 10.81 -1.39 41.47
CA PRO A 232 11.89 -1.72 42.41
C PRO A 232 13.31 -1.42 41.90
N LEU A 233 13.51 -1.13 40.60
CA LEU A 233 14.83 -0.87 40.02
C LEU A 233 15.12 0.65 40.01
N SER A 234 15.82 1.15 41.02
CA SER A 234 16.01 2.59 41.23
C SER A 234 17.40 3.14 40.89
N GLU A 235 18.42 2.29 40.70
CA GLU A 235 19.77 2.74 40.32
C GLU A 235 19.83 2.93 38.80
N ILE A 236 19.83 4.19 38.33
CA ILE A 236 19.86 4.52 36.90
C ILE A 236 21.30 4.76 36.44
N GLY A 237 21.74 4.03 35.42
CA GLY A 237 23.02 4.20 34.75
C GLY A 237 22.88 4.54 33.27
N LEU A 238 23.76 5.42 32.78
CA LEU A 238 23.75 5.90 31.39
C LEU A 238 24.73 5.19 30.45
N ASP A 239 25.58 4.31 30.97
CA ASP A 239 26.72 3.75 30.25
C ASP A 239 26.65 2.23 30.22
N GLU A 240 26.60 1.65 29.03
CA GLU A 240 26.51 0.19 28.79
C GLU A 240 27.61 -0.62 29.49
N ARG A 241 28.76 -0.02 29.83
CA ARG A 241 29.87 -0.72 30.50
C ARG A 241 29.49 -1.31 31.87
N VAL A 242 28.41 -0.85 32.49
CA VAL A 242 27.84 -1.45 33.71
C VAL A 242 27.41 -2.91 33.50
N ILE A 243 27.05 -3.30 32.26
CA ILE A 243 26.64 -4.66 31.91
C ILE A 243 27.76 -5.66 32.23
N ALA A 244 28.98 -5.38 31.80
CA ALA A 244 30.13 -6.25 32.05
C ALA A 244 30.40 -6.38 33.56
N ALA A 245 30.30 -5.27 34.30
CA ALA A 245 30.47 -5.28 35.76
C ALA A 245 29.41 -6.16 36.45
N MET A 246 28.14 -6.04 36.05
CA MET A 246 27.07 -6.88 36.59
C MET A 246 27.29 -8.36 36.29
N VAL A 247 27.66 -8.71 35.05
CA VAL A 247 27.87 -10.11 34.66
C VAL A 247 28.99 -10.75 35.48
N GLU A 248 30.06 -10.00 35.72
CA GLU A 248 31.21 -10.43 36.51
C GLU A 248 30.98 -10.37 38.04
N GLY A 249 29.81 -9.91 38.50
CA GLY A 249 29.51 -9.72 39.92
C GLY A 249 30.32 -8.61 40.59
N ARG A 250 30.85 -7.66 39.80
CA ARG A 250 31.56 -6.49 40.29
C ARG A 250 30.57 -5.34 40.56
N ARG A 251 30.90 -4.53 41.56
CA ARG A 251 30.22 -3.25 41.77
C ARG A 251 30.76 -2.22 40.78
N SER A 252 29.85 -1.50 40.14
CA SER A 252 30.13 -0.28 39.37
C SER A 252 29.13 0.78 39.81
N ASP A 253 29.61 2.00 40.06
CA ASP A 253 28.74 3.12 40.37
C ASP A 253 28.10 3.65 39.07
N PRO A 254 26.83 4.07 39.11
CA PRO A 254 26.14 4.58 37.94
C PRO A 254 26.77 5.87 37.42
N VAL A 255 26.95 5.95 36.10
CA VAL A 255 27.36 7.18 35.41
C VAL A 255 26.14 8.09 35.27
N GLN A 256 26.16 9.25 35.93
CA GLN A 256 25.05 10.21 35.94
C GLN A 256 25.13 11.29 34.85
N LEU A 257 26.32 11.50 34.27
CA LEU A 257 26.56 12.38 33.12
C LEU A 257 27.49 11.66 32.15
N LEU A 258 27.05 11.47 30.91
CA LEU A 258 27.82 10.86 29.84
C LEU A 258 27.87 11.83 28.66
N THR A 259 29.07 12.09 28.13
CA THR A 259 29.26 12.97 26.97
C THR A 259 30.17 12.31 25.94
N GLY A 260 29.95 12.65 24.66
CA GLY A 260 30.80 12.17 23.57
C GLY A 260 30.64 10.67 23.26
N ARG A 261 29.56 10.03 23.75
CA ARG A 261 29.31 8.59 23.65
C ARG A 261 27.82 8.30 23.54
N ARG A 262 27.49 7.11 23.03
CA ARG A 262 26.12 6.56 23.02
C ARG A 262 25.56 6.43 24.43
N GLY A 263 24.40 7.03 24.66
CA GLY A 263 23.68 6.96 25.93
C GLY A 263 22.86 5.68 26.03
N SER A 264 22.80 5.09 27.21
CA SER A 264 21.89 4.00 27.56
C SER A 264 20.95 4.45 28.67
N TYR A 265 19.84 3.76 28.88
CA TYR A 265 19.00 3.87 30.09
C TYR A 265 18.99 2.52 30.78
N LEU A 266 19.72 2.35 31.89
CA LEU A 266 19.86 1.06 32.55
C LEU A 266 19.41 1.17 34.01
N MET A 267 18.31 0.50 34.35
CA MET A 267 17.79 0.41 35.71
C MET A 267 18.37 -0.83 36.37
N ARG A 268 19.01 -0.68 37.53
CA ARG A 268 19.58 -1.78 38.31
C ARG A 268 18.98 -1.84 39.72
N GLY A 269 18.82 -3.05 40.24
CA GLY A 269 18.34 -3.26 41.60
C GLY A 269 18.40 -4.71 42.06
N ALA A 270 18.35 -4.89 43.38
CA ALA A 270 18.06 -6.19 43.98
C ALA A 270 16.54 -6.40 44.01
N LEU A 271 16.10 -7.60 43.66
CA LEU A 271 14.70 -7.92 43.43
C LEU A 271 14.39 -9.29 44.04
N THR A 272 13.40 -9.35 44.92
CA THR A 272 12.89 -10.61 45.51
C THR A 272 11.56 -10.94 44.87
N VAL A 273 11.50 -12.07 44.16
CA VAL A 273 10.25 -12.64 43.64
C VAL A 273 9.72 -13.63 44.67
N LEU A 274 8.51 -13.38 45.18
CA LEU A 274 7.89 -14.28 46.16
C LEU A 274 7.37 -15.57 45.48
N PRO A 275 7.29 -16.69 46.22
CA PRO A 275 6.76 -17.95 45.70
C PRO A 275 5.42 -17.81 44.97
N GLY A 276 5.40 -18.15 43.68
CA GLY A 276 4.20 -18.10 42.84
C GLY A 276 3.66 -16.69 42.54
N GLN A 277 4.43 -15.65 42.83
CA GLN A 277 4.08 -14.25 42.55
C GLN A 277 4.99 -13.67 41.47
N SER A 278 4.63 -12.48 40.99
CA SER A 278 5.44 -11.69 40.09
C SER A 278 5.93 -10.40 40.72
N THR A 279 6.94 -9.81 40.10
CA THR A 279 7.41 -8.45 40.41
C THR A 279 7.54 -7.67 39.11
N GLU A 280 6.92 -6.50 39.08
CA GLU A 280 6.74 -5.69 37.87
C GLU A 280 7.43 -4.33 38.00
N TRP A 281 7.83 -3.77 36.85
CA TRP A 281 8.26 -2.39 36.72
C TRP A 281 7.89 -1.83 35.35
N MET A 282 7.88 -0.52 35.25
CA MET A 282 7.51 0.22 34.04
C MET A 282 8.61 1.19 33.66
N MET A 283 8.86 1.29 32.36
CA MET A 283 9.68 2.31 31.72
C MET A 283 8.83 3.04 30.68
N VAL A 284 9.00 4.35 30.60
CA VAL A 284 8.30 5.21 29.64
C VAL A 284 9.34 6.02 28.88
N VAL A 285 9.25 6.04 27.56
CA VAL A 285 10.14 6.80 26.66
C VAL A 285 9.33 7.69 25.75
N ASP A 286 9.71 8.97 25.69
CA ASP A 286 9.17 9.94 24.75
C ASP A 286 10.31 10.75 24.12
N THR A 287 10.06 11.34 22.96
CA THR A 287 11.04 12.16 22.23
C THR A 287 10.42 13.48 21.79
N SER A 288 11.26 14.41 21.34
CA SER A 288 10.85 15.79 21.02
C SER A 288 10.24 16.54 22.21
N VAL A 289 10.67 16.19 23.43
CA VAL A 289 10.17 16.80 24.67
C VAL A 289 10.94 18.09 24.92
N ASP A 290 10.23 19.22 24.87
CA ASP A 290 10.81 20.52 25.21
C ASP A 290 10.92 20.73 26.75
N HIS A 291 11.38 21.90 27.16
CA HIS A 291 11.55 22.23 28.58
C HIS A 291 10.23 22.23 29.36
N SER A 292 9.11 22.61 28.74
CA SER A 292 7.79 22.62 29.36
C SER A 292 7.26 21.19 29.52
N GLY A 293 7.39 20.37 28.47
CA GLY A 293 7.07 18.95 28.51
C GLY A 293 7.90 18.21 29.56
N LEU A 294 9.19 18.52 29.68
CA LEU A 294 10.05 17.95 30.72
C LEU A 294 9.55 18.32 32.13
N ALA A 295 9.19 19.57 32.38
CA ALA A 295 8.65 19.98 33.68
C ALA A 295 7.36 19.21 34.03
N THR A 296 6.49 18.98 33.04
CA THR A 296 5.30 18.14 33.19
C THR A 296 5.67 16.70 33.55
N LEU A 297 6.61 16.07 32.83
CA LEU A 297 7.04 14.70 33.10
C LEU A 297 7.73 14.54 34.46
N VAL A 298 8.51 15.53 34.89
CA VAL A 298 9.13 15.54 36.23
C VAL A 298 8.09 15.55 37.34
N ASN A 299 7.02 16.34 37.18
CA ASN A 299 5.94 16.36 38.15
C ASN A 299 5.18 15.03 38.14
N LEU A 300 4.81 14.51 36.96
CA LEU A 300 4.15 13.22 36.82
C LEU A 300 4.95 12.10 37.47
N ALA A 301 6.25 11.97 37.18
CA ALA A 301 7.07 10.88 37.71
C ALA A 301 7.22 10.90 39.25
N ALA A 302 6.93 12.04 39.89
CA ALA A 302 6.92 12.20 41.34
C ALA A 302 5.55 11.86 41.98
N GLU A 303 4.49 11.73 41.18
CA GLU A 303 3.14 11.41 41.66
C GLU A 303 3.00 9.92 42.00
N ALA A 304 2.24 9.61 43.05
CA ALA A 304 2.05 8.25 43.53
C ALA A 304 1.23 7.38 42.55
N ASP A 305 0.36 8.00 41.75
CA ASP A 305 -0.53 7.37 40.77
C ASP A 305 -0.04 7.53 39.32
N ALA A 306 1.23 7.91 39.12
CA ALA A 306 1.82 8.12 37.79
C ALA A 306 1.63 6.91 36.85
N VAL A 307 1.79 5.69 37.40
CA VAL A 307 1.57 4.43 36.66
C VAL A 307 0.13 4.30 36.20
N ASP A 308 -0.83 4.60 37.09
CA ASP A 308 -2.26 4.52 36.77
C ASP A 308 -2.65 5.51 35.69
N GLN A 309 -2.11 6.73 35.73
CA GLN A 309 -2.33 7.76 34.70
C GLN A 309 -1.81 7.32 33.32
N VAL A 310 -0.60 6.77 33.26
CA VAL A 310 0.00 6.24 32.01
C VAL A 310 -0.80 5.06 31.47
N VAL A 311 -1.20 4.14 32.34
CA VAL A 311 -2.02 2.97 31.96
C VAL A 311 -3.39 3.40 31.46
N ALA A 312 -4.02 4.40 32.09
CA ALA A 312 -5.30 4.95 31.65
C ALA A 312 -5.19 5.64 30.28
N ASP A 313 -4.13 6.41 30.03
CA ASP A 313 -3.89 7.06 28.73
C ASP A 313 -3.65 6.03 27.62
N ALA A 314 -2.84 5.00 27.88
CA ALA A 314 -2.64 3.89 26.94
C ALA A 314 -3.95 3.13 26.64
N ALA A 315 -4.81 2.94 27.65
CA ALA A 315 -6.12 2.32 27.46
C ALA A 315 -7.09 3.20 26.65
N ALA A 316 -7.02 4.53 26.81
CA ALA A 316 -7.78 5.49 26.01
C ALA A 316 -7.33 5.49 24.55
N GLY A 317 -6.02 5.41 24.28
CA GLY A 317 -5.46 5.25 22.93
C GLY A 317 -5.96 3.96 22.25
N SER A 318 -5.90 2.81 22.95
CA SER A 318 -6.50 1.55 22.45
C SER A 318 -7.99 1.71 22.11
N HIS A 319 -8.77 2.39 22.96
CA HIS A 319 -10.19 2.65 22.72
C HIS A 319 -10.43 3.52 21.50
N ARG A 320 -9.64 4.58 21.32
CA ARG A 320 -9.75 5.45 20.15
C ARG A 320 -9.41 4.70 18.87
N LEU A 321 -8.33 3.92 18.86
CA LEU A 321 -7.97 3.06 17.73
C LEU A 321 -9.13 2.11 17.38
N ALA A 322 -9.67 1.40 18.37
CA ALA A 322 -10.83 0.54 18.17
C ALA A 322 -12.03 1.32 17.62
N GLY A 323 -12.30 2.54 18.11
CA GLY A 323 -13.37 3.40 17.59
C GLY A 323 -13.20 3.76 16.11
N LEU A 324 -11.97 4.10 15.68
CA LEU A 324 -11.65 4.38 14.29
C LEU A 324 -11.92 3.14 13.41
N LEU A 325 -11.45 1.95 13.83
CA LEU A 325 -11.65 0.72 13.07
C LEU A 325 -13.10 0.24 13.06
N ALA A 326 -13.83 0.43 14.16
CA ALA A 326 -15.26 0.15 14.23
C ALA A 326 -16.05 1.03 13.25
N SER A 327 -15.64 2.29 13.05
CA SER A 327 -16.26 3.18 12.07
C SER A 327 -16.08 2.69 10.62
N ALA A 328 -15.04 1.90 10.36
CA ALA A 328 -14.71 1.31 9.06
C ALA A 328 -15.03 -0.20 8.99
N ASP A 329 -16.04 -0.65 9.76
CA ASP A 329 -16.53 -2.03 9.77
C ASP A 329 -15.47 -3.11 10.08
N GLY A 330 -14.52 -2.78 10.96
CA GLY A 330 -13.39 -3.65 11.31
C GLY A 330 -13.68 -4.81 12.24
N PHE A 331 -14.80 -4.79 12.99
CA PHE A 331 -15.10 -5.84 13.99
C PHE A 331 -16.13 -6.85 13.46
N GLN A 332 -15.80 -8.12 13.64
CA GLN A 332 -16.64 -9.27 13.31
C GLN A 332 -16.58 -10.28 14.46
N SER A 333 -17.62 -11.10 14.57
CA SER A 333 -17.65 -12.28 15.42
C SER A 333 -18.35 -13.39 14.67
N THR A 334 -17.56 -14.32 14.17
CA THR A 334 -17.99 -15.48 13.39
C THR A 334 -17.59 -16.78 14.08
N GLY A 335 -17.87 -17.92 13.46
CA GLY A 335 -17.32 -19.21 13.92
C GLY A 335 -15.80 -19.36 13.68
N ASP A 336 -15.16 -18.41 12.99
CA ASP A 336 -13.72 -18.41 12.71
C ASP A 336 -13.06 -17.12 13.21
N ALA A 337 -12.64 -17.14 14.47
CA ALA A 337 -11.97 -16.02 15.11
C ALA A 337 -10.66 -15.61 14.43
N THR A 338 -10.02 -16.51 13.67
CA THR A 338 -8.80 -16.19 12.91
C THR A 338 -9.15 -15.33 11.69
N ALA A 339 -10.24 -15.62 10.99
CA ALA A 339 -10.76 -14.77 9.93
C ALA A 339 -11.19 -13.39 10.46
N ASP A 340 -11.84 -13.35 11.64
CA ASP A 340 -12.26 -12.09 12.28
C ASP A 340 -11.07 -11.20 12.62
N ALA A 341 -10.04 -11.78 13.25
CA ALA A 341 -8.83 -11.05 13.61
C ALA A 341 -8.03 -10.59 12.38
N HIS A 342 -7.99 -11.41 11.32
CA HIS A 342 -7.37 -11.03 10.06
C HIS A 342 -8.13 -9.89 9.35
N HIS A 343 -9.47 -9.91 9.36
CA HIS A 343 -10.29 -8.80 8.85
C HIS A 343 -9.99 -7.49 9.58
N LEU A 344 -9.90 -7.51 10.91
CA LEU A 344 -9.54 -6.32 11.69
C LEU A 344 -8.16 -5.78 11.30
N SER A 345 -7.16 -6.65 11.13
CA SER A 345 -5.81 -6.27 10.66
C SER A 345 -5.84 -5.67 9.24
N ASN A 346 -6.62 -6.25 8.33
CA ASN A 346 -6.81 -5.69 6.99
C ASN A 346 -7.43 -4.28 7.03
N VAL A 347 -8.50 -4.07 7.82
CA VAL A 347 -9.13 -2.76 7.97
C VAL A 347 -8.17 -1.75 8.61
N LEU A 348 -7.41 -2.15 9.64
CA LEU A 348 -6.37 -1.33 10.25
C LEU A 348 -5.38 -0.81 9.23
N PHE A 349 -4.75 -1.68 8.45
CA PHE A 349 -3.74 -1.26 7.49
C PHE A 349 -4.34 -0.53 6.28
N ASN A 350 -5.60 -0.79 5.92
CA ASN A 350 -6.32 -0.01 4.92
C ASN A 350 -6.50 1.44 5.40
N CYS A 351 -6.96 1.63 6.64
CA CYS A 351 -7.17 2.93 7.25
C CYS A 351 -5.86 3.68 7.54
N MET A 352 -4.78 2.99 7.94
CA MET A 352 -3.48 3.63 8.11
C MET A 352 -2.91 4.14 6.79
N ARG A 353 -3.18 3.47 5.66
CA ARG A 353 -2.61 3.87 4.35
C ARG A 353 -3.50 4.87 3.58
N GLY A 354 -4.83 4.74 3.70
CA GLY A 354 -5.80 5.58 2.99
C GLY A 354 -6.57 6.58 3.85
N GLY A 355 -6.49 6.47 5.16
CA GLY A 355 -7.25 7.26 6.13
C GLY A 355 -8.61 6.65 6.49
N VAL A 356 -9.31 7.30 7.42
CA VAL A 356 -10.67 6.98 7.86
C VAL A 356 -11.44 8.26 8.17
N PHE A 357 -12.78 8.23 8.03
CA PHE A 357 -13.66 9.35 8.39
C PHE A 357 -14.06 9.26 9.87
N PRO A 358 -13.40 10.00 10.79
CA PRO A 358 -13.55 9.79 12.23
C PRO A 358 -14.95 10.16 12.76
N TYR A 359 -15.69 11.00 12.02
CA TYR A 359 -17.00 11.53 12.40
C TYR A 359 -18.16 11.06 11.50
N GLY A 360 -17.91 10.03 10.67
CA GLY A 360 -18.92 9.60 9.70
C GLY A 360 -19.25 10.68 8.67
N TYR A 361 -20.52 11.09 8.62
CA TYR A 361 -21.00 12.11 7.69
C TYR A 361 -21.20 13.49 8.32
N ARG A 362 -20.76 13.66 9.57
CA ARG A 362 -20.78 14.96 10.26
C ARG A 362 -19.43 15.63 10.07
N LEU A 363 -19.45 16.83 9.50
CA LEU A 363 -18.28 17.56 9.02
C LEU A 363 -17.96 18.75 9.94
N PRO A 364 -16.71 18.94 10.37
CA PRO A 364 -16.31 20.11 11.13
C PRO A 364 -16.24 21.35 10.21
N VAL A 365 -17.08 22.34 10.48
CA VAL A 365 -17.17 23.56 9.67
C VAL A 365 -15.87 24.38 9.67
N PRO A 366 -15.15 24.55 10.81
CA PRO A 366 -13.88 25.26 10.80
C PRO A 366 -12.84 24.64 9.86
N ASP A 367 -12.74 23.31 9.85
CA ASP A 367 -11.81 22.59 8.97
C ASP A 367 -12.21 22.74 7.50
N PHE A 368 -13.51 22.70 7.17
CA PHE A 368 -13.98 22.94 5.81
C PHE A 368 -13.66 24.37 5.33
N VAL A 369 -13.79 25.38 6.19
CA VAL A 369 -13.38 26.77 5.86
C VAL A 369 -11.88 26.87 5.64
N GLU A 370 -11.07 26.20 6.45
CA GLU A 370 -9.63 26.12 6.24
C GLU A 370 -9.29 25.44 4.91
N PHE A 371 -9.96 24.33 4.60
CA PHE A 371 -9.83 23.64 3.33
C PHE A 371 -10.14 24.58 2.15
N LEU A 372 -11.26 25.30 2.18
CA LEU A 372 -11.59 26.28 1.15
C LEU A 372 -10.49 27.34 1.01
N THR A 373 -9.92 27.81 2.12
CA THR A 373 -8.86 28.82 2.12
C THR A 373 -7.56 28.32 1.48
N VAL A 374 -7.20 27.05 1.70
CA VAL A 374 -6.04 26.40 1.08
C VAL A 374 -6.28 26.09 -0.40
N ARG A 375 -7.50 25.68 -0.75
CA ARG A 375 -7.88 25.30 -2.12
C ARG A 375 -8.09 26.52 -3.00
N ASN A 376 -8.96 27.44 -2.61
CA ASN A 376 -9.36 28.57 -3.42
C ASN A 376 -9.76 29.78 -2.53
N ARG A 377 -8.81 30.71 -2.32
CA ARG A 377 -9.01 31.91 -1.50
C ARG A 377 -10.21 32.76 -1.96
N PRO A 378 -10.39 33.09 -3.25
CA PRO A 378 -11.58 33.80 -3.70
C PRO A 378 -12.91 33.13 -3.34
N VAL A 379 -13.02 31.81 -3.52
CA VAL A 379 -14.23 31.06 -3.13
C VAL A 379 -14.42 31.07 -1.61
N SER A 380 -13.34 30.90 -0.85
CA SER A 380 -13.37 31.00 0.62
C SER A 380 -13.87 32.38 1.06
N GLU A 381 -13.30 33.47 0.54
CA GLU A 381 -13.71 34.84 0.88
C GLU A 381 -15.19 35.11 0.54
N LYS A 382 -15.68 34.54 -0.57
CA LYS A 382 -17.08 34.69 -1.01
C LYS A 382 -18.07 33.96 -0.10
N TYR A 383 -17.71 32.79 0.44
CA TYR A 383 -18.67 31.90 1.11
C TYR A 383 -18.38 31.59 2.58
N CYS A 384 -17.21 31.95 3.13
CA CYS A 384 -16.83 31.60 4.49
C CYS A 384 -17.86 32.07 5.53
N GLN A 385 -18.42 33.28 5.38
CA GLN A 385 -19.45 33.77 6.30
C GLN A 385 -20.73 32.93 6.25
N ALA A 386 -21.18 32.54 5.06
CA ALA A 386 -22.37 31.71 4.88
C ALA A 386 -22.15 30.29 5.43
N VAL A 387 -20.97 29.71 5.17
CA VAL A 387 -20.58 28.39 5.67
C VAL A 387 -20.43 28.39 7.19
N SER A 388 -19.77 29.40 7.77
CA SER A 388 -19.64 29.54 9.24
C SER A 388 -20.98 29.74 9.94
N ALA A 389 -22.03 30.18 9.24
CA ALA A 389 -23.37 30.31 9.82
C ALA A 389 -24.05 28.96 10.12
N PHE A 390 -23.49 27.83 9.65
CA PHE A 390 -23.96 26.49 10.02
C PHE A 390 -23.59 26.08 11.46
N GLY A 391 -22.69 26.81 12.13
CA GLY A 391 -22.16 26.47 13.45
C GLY A 391 -20.86 25.66 13.35
N ASP A 392 -20.52 24.89 14.39
CA ASP A 392 -19.26 24.13 14.42
C ASP A 392 -19.30 22.85 13.56
N TRP A 393 -20.49 22.34 13.26
CA TRP A 393 -20.71 21.07 12.59
C TRP A 393 -21.85 21.14 11.57
N ILE A 394 -21.71 20.42 10.47
CA ILE A 394 -22.74 20.27 9.43
C ILE A 394 -22.78 18.82 8.93
N ASP A 395 -23.96 18.32 8.57
CA ASP A 395 -24.08 17.02 7.90
C ASP A 395 -23.74 17.14 6.40
N LEU A 396 -23.07 16.14 5.84
CA LEU A 396 -22.66 16.09 4.44
C LEU A 396 -23.83 16.36 3.48
N SER A 397 -25.00 15.77 3.71
CA SER A 397 -26.19 15.96 2.87
C SER A 397 -26.66 17.41 2.86
N ARG A 398 -26.55 18.12 3.99
CA ARG A 398 -26.88 19.55 4.09
C ARG A 398 -25.84 20.43 3.41
N LEU A 399 -24.57 20.07 3.47
CA LEU A 399 -23.50 20.78 2.76
C LEU A 399 -23.65 20.63 1.24
N LEU A 400 -23.96 19.42 0.76
CA LEU A 400 -24.24 19.15 -0.66
C LEU A 400 -25.43 19.97 -1.15
N ALA A 401 -26.56 19.94 -0.42
CA ALA A 401 -27.74 20.74 -0.74
C ALA A 401 -27.43 22.25 -0.78
N PHE A 402 -26.62 22.74 0.14
CA PHE A 402 -26.15 24.14 0.12
C PHE A 402 -25.37 24.47 -1.15
N GLY A 403 -24.46 23.59 -1.59
CA GLY A 403 -23.73 23.76 -2.84
C GLY A 403 -24.66 23.81 -4.06
N GLU A 404 -25.65 22.92 -4.10
CA GLU A 404 -26.63 22.86 -5.18
C GLU A 404 -27.54 24.10 -5.23
N ASP A 405 -27.98 24.62 -4.08
CA ASP A 405 -28.81 25.82 -3.99
C ASP A 405 -28.06 27.09 -4.43
N ILE A 406 -26.75 27.17 -4.16
CA ILE A 406 -25.88 28.28 -4.58
C ILE A 406 -25.56 28.21 -6.08
N ASP A 407 -25.44 27.00 -6.62
CA ASP A 407 -25.12 26.70 -8.03
C ASP A 407 -23.84 27.36 -8.54
N ASP A 408 -22.84 27.48 -7.67
CA ASP A 408 -21.48 27.92 -8.04
C ASP A 408 -20.61 26.67 -8.27
N PRO A 409 -20.11 26.45 -9.50
CA PRO A 409 -19.46 25.19 -9.84
C PRO A 409 -18.12 24.98 -9.10
N ASP A 410 -17.41 26.05 -8.72
CA ASP A 410 -16.18 25.89 -7.94
C ASP A 410 -16.48 25.50 -6.49
N LEU A 411 -17.54 26.08 -5.91
CA LEU A 411 -17.98 25.69 -4.57
C LEU A 411 -18.47 24.24 -4.56
N ILE A 412 -19.29 23.84 -5.53
CA ILE A 412 -19.80 22.46 -5.63
C ILE A 412 -18.63 21.48 -5.78
N ARG A 413 -17.68 21.77 -6.66
CA ARG A 413 -16.46 20.96 -6.83
C ARG A 413 -15.69 20.81 -5.52
N LEU A 414 -15.49 21.91 -4.79
CA LEU A 414 -14.76 21.90 -3.51
C LEU A 414 -15.54 21.18 -2.40
N ILE A 415 -16.87 21.26 -2.39
CA ILE A 415 -17.71 20.46 -1.48
C ILE A 415 -17.52 18.96 -1.78
N PHE A 416 -17.52 18.54 -3.04
CA PHE A 416 -17.26 17.14 -3.39
C PHE A 416 -15.84 16.69 -3.02
N GLU A 417 -14.83 17.52 -3.26
CA GLU A 417 -13.44 17.17 -2.96
C GLU A 417 -13.07 17.21 -1.47
N TYR A 418 -13.97 17.72 -0.61
CA TYR A 418 -13.74 17.77 0.82
C TYR A 418 -13.94 16.39 1.47
N LEU A 419 -12.81 15.73 1.76
CA LEU A 419 -12.75 14.42 2.41
C LEU A 419 -12.08 14.58 3.79
N PRO A 420 -12.85 14.66 4.90
CA PRO A 420 -12.30 14.88 6.24
C PRO A 420 -11.69 13.60 6.84
N LEU A 421 -10.62 13.12 6.20
CA LEU A 421 -9.89 11.92 6.60
C LEU A 421 -8.82 12.27 7.65
N THR A 422 -8.56 11.33 8.55
CA THR A 422 -7.38 11.33 9.43
C THR A 422 -6.72 9.95 9.40
N PHE A 423 -5.69 9.73 10.22
CA PHE A 423 -5.00 8.45 10.44
C PHE A 423 -4.15 7.93 9.25
N SER A 424 -4.27 8.53 8.07
CA SER A 424 -3.47 8.15 6.91
C SER A 424 -2.00 8.53 7.05
N ARG A 425 -1.11 7.72 6.49
CA ARG A 425 0.33 7.97 6.39
C ARG A 425 0.92 7.21 5.21
N ARG A 426 2.05 7.70 4.67
CA ARG A 426 2.86 6.92 3.73
C ARG A 426 3.44 5.68 4.41
N HIS A 427 3.54 4.60 3.65
CA HIS A 427 3.92 3.27 4.13
C HIS A 427 5.44 3.02 4.07
N GLY A 428 6.21 3.99 4.58
CA GLY A 428 7.64 3.83 4.81
C GLY A 428 7.92 3.12 6.13
N ASP A 429 8.93 2.25 6.14
CA ASP A 429 9.39 1.48 7.30
C ASP A 429 10.78 0.86 7.02
N PRO A 430 11.46 0.23 8.00
CA PRO A 430 12.79 -0.38 7.83
C PRO A 430 12.94 -1.37 6.68
N SER A 431 11.85 -2.04 6.26
CA SER A 431 11.82 -2.98 5.13
C SER A 431 11.40 -2.32 3.80
N ARG A 432 11.04 -1.03 3.86
CA ARG A 432 10.69 -0.14 2.72
C ARG A 432 11.46 1.19 2.83
N PRO A 433 12.80 1.18 2.96
CA PRO A 433 13.57 2.36 3.34
C PRO A 433 13.60 3.48 2.29
N TRP A 434 13.23 3.19 1.03
CA TRP A 434 13.07 4.20 -0.03
C TRP A 434 11.81 5.06 0.14
N ASN A 435 10.82 4.61 0.93
CA ASN A 435 9.64 5.40 1.25
C ASN A 435 9.86 6.16 2.56
N ARG A 436 9.91 7.50 2.49
CA ARG A 436 9.80 8.32 3.70
C ARG A 436 8.36 8.33 4.19
N PHE A 437 8.17 8.08 5.48
CA PHE A 437 6.88 8.22 6.14
C PHE A 437 6.86 9.47 7.02
N SER A 438 5.67 10.03 7.21
CA SER A 438 5.38 11.04 8.22
C SER A 438 3.94 10.81 8.70
N ILE A 439 3.71 10.81 10.00
CA ILE A 439 2.40 10.60 10.61
C ILE A 439 1.88 11.93 11.10
N GLN A 440 0.92 12.49 10.36
CA GLN A 440 0.32 13.77 10.68
C GLN A 440 -1.14 13.56 11.10
N VAL A 441 -1.34 13.37 12.40
CA VAL A 441 -2.67 13.15 13.01
C VAL A 441 -3.00 14.14 14.12
N GLU A 442 -2.02 14.95 14.54
CA GLU A 442 -2.17 16.03 15.51
C GLU A 442 -1.59 17.33 14.93
N ALA A 443 -2.25 18.44 15.18
CA ALA A 443 -1.77 19.78 14.89
C ALA A 443 -0.75 20.23 15.97
N PRO A 444 0.04 21.31 15.73
CA PRO A 444 1.02 21.79 16.72
C PRO A 444 0.44 22.19 18.09
N ASP A 445 -0.87 22.46 18.17
CA ASP A 445 -1.57 22.76 19.42
C ASP A 445 -2.13 21.51 20.13
N GLY A 446 -1.88 20.31 19.59
CA GLY A 446 -2.34 19.02 20.10
C GLY A 446 -3.77 18.64 19.69
N SER A 447 -4.45 19.45 18.88
CA SER A 447 -5.77 19.11 18.33
C SER A 447 -5.67 18.06 17.21
N GLU A 448 -6.76 17.35 16.91
CA GLU A 448 -6.78 16.36 15.84
C GLU A 448 -6.62 17.03 14.47
N LEU A 449 -5.74 16.47 13.64
CA LEU A 449 -5.52 16.94 12.27
C LEU A 449 -6.28 16.06 11.27
N LEU A 450 -7.14 16.71 10.47
CA LEU A 450 -7.76 16.10 9.30
C LEU A 450 -6.87 16.33 8.08
N SER A 451 -6.06 15.34 7.74
CA SER A 451 -5.13 15.40 6.63
C SER A 451 -4.95 14.03 6.00
N TYR A 452 -4.65 14.04 4.71
CA TYR A 452 -4.25 12.85 3.98
C TYR A 452 -3.26 13.17 2.87
N GLU A 453 -2.37 12.22 2.63
CA GLU A 453 -1.56 12.15 1.42
C GLU A 453 -1.31 10.69 1.01
N GLY A 454 -1.18 10.46 -0.29
CA GLY A 454 -0.85 9.14 -0.80
C GLY A 454 -0.54 9.14 -2.28
N ASN A 455 0.30 8.20 -2.70
CA ASN A 455 0.50 7.93 -4.11
C ASN A 455 -0.84 7.52 -4.74
N TRP A 456 -1.06 7.95 -5.99
CA TRP A 456 -2.33 7.85 -6.71
C TRP A 456 -2.98 6.47 -6.58
N ARG A 457 -2.27 5.42 -7.00
CA ARG A 457 -2.74 4.04 -6.96
C ARG A 457 -3.10 3.61 -5.55
N ASP A 458 -2.20 3.83 -4.59
CA ASP A 458 -2.34 3.32 -3.24
C ASP A 458 -3.60 3.87 -2.57
N ILE A 459 -3.78 5.20 -2.62
CA ILE A 459 -4.86 5.87 -1.90
C ILE A 459 -6.23 5.57 -2.51
N PHE A 460 -6.37 5.57 -3.85
CA PHE A 460 -7.65 5.24 -4.49
C PHE A 460 -8.03 3.77 -4.31
N GLN A 461 -7.05 2.86 -4.27
CA GLN A 461 -7.29 1.47 -3.91
C GLN A 461 -7.78 1.32 -2.45
N ASN A 462 -7.19 2.06 -1.50
CA ASN A 462 -7.67 2.00 -0.12
C ASN A 462 -9.06 2.63 0.05
N TRP A 463 -9.34 3.69 -0.71
CA TRP A 463 -10.65 4.33 -0.71
C TRP A 463 -11.74 3.44 -1.31
N GLU A 464 -11.45 2.61 -2.32
CA GLU A 464 -12.42 1.62 -2.82
C GLU A 464 -12.98 0.72 -1.70
N ALA A 465 -12.11 0.24 -0.80
CA ALA A 465 -12.53 -0.55 0.36
C ALA A 465 -13.22 0.33 1.42
N LEU A 466 -12.68 1.52 1.72
CA LEU A 466 -13.25 2.44 2.71
C LEU A 466 -14.67 2.88 2.34
N LEU A 467 -14.95 3.09 1.05
CA LEU A 467 -16.24 3.53 0.54
C LEU A 467 -17.35 2.49 0.72
N GLN A 468 -17.02 1.22 0.98
CA GLN A 468 -18.02 0.21 1.38
C GLN A 468 -18.64 0.57 2.74
N SER A 469 -17.86 1.16 3.65
CA SER A 469 -18.32 1.64 4.96
C SER A 469 -18.89 3.05 4.91
N PHE A 470 -18.46 3.86 3.92
CA PHE A 470 -18.85 5.26 3.80
C PHE A 470 -19.36 5.66 2.39
N PRO A 471 -20.43 5.03 1.88
CA PRO A 471 -20.85 5.19 0.49
C PRO A 471 -21.30 6.61 0.11
N ALA A 472 -21.79 7.44 1.04
CA ALA A 472 -22.14 8.83 0.72
C ALA A 472 -20.95 9.69 0.25
N PHE A 473 -19.70 9.26 0.47
CA PHE A 473 -18.50 9.94 -0.05
C PHE A 473 -18.07 9.46 -1.45
N ILE A 474 -18.72 8.45 -2.04
CA ILE A 474 -18.34 7.94 -3.37
C ILE A 474 -18.29 9.05 -4.43
N PRO A 475 -19.32 9.92 -4.56
CA PRO A 475 -19.28 11.02 -5.53
C PRO A 475 -18.07 11.95 -5.32
N GLY A 476 -17.73 12.22 -4.06
CA GLY A 476 -16.59 13.06 -3.69
C GLY A 476 -15.23 12.46 -4.05
N VAL A 477 -15.06 11.16 -3.82
CA VAL A 477 -13.86 10.42 -4.23
C VAL A 477 -13.73 10.36 -5.75
N VAL A 478 -14.83 10.14 -6.48
CA VAL A 478 -14.82 10.18 -7.95
C VAL A 478 -14.49 11.58 -8.46
N ALA A 479 -15.07 12.63 -7.87
CA ALA A 479 -14.73 14.02 -8.18
C ALA A 479 -13.24 14.29 -7.97
N LYS A 480 -12.69 13.87 -6.83
CA LYS A 480 -11.25 13.99 -6.52
C LYS A 480 -10.38 13.31 -7.58
N PHE A 481 -10.76 12.10 -8.02
CA PHE A 481 -10.05 11.37 -9.08
C PHE A 481 -10.09 12.13 -10.41
N VAL A 482 -11.28 12.49 -10.89
CA VAL A 482 -11.43 13.04 -12.23
C VAL A 482 -10.86 14.47 -12.30
N ASN A 483 -11.06 15.31 -11.28
CA ASN A 483 -10.52 16.68 -11.26
C ASN A 483 -8.99 16.71 -11.15
N ALA A 484 -8.40 15.71 -10.51
CA ALA A 484 -6.96 15.52 -10.45
C ALA A 484 -6.38 14.91 -11.75
N SER A 485 -7.21 14.44 -12.67
CA SER A 485 -6.76 13.88 -13.96
C SER A 485 -6.53 14.99 -14.99
N THR A 486 -5.49 14.83 -15.81
CA THR A 486 -5.05 15.82 -16.81
C THR A 486 -5.92 15.78 -18.07
N ILE A 487 -5.89 16.85 -18.86
CA ILE A 487 -6.60 16.96 -20.14
C ILE A 487 -6.13 15.91 -21.17
N ASP A 488 -4.93 15.38 -20.99
CA ASP A 488 -4.34 14.36 -21.84
C ASP A 488 -4.72 12.93 -21.41
N GLY A 489 -5.56 12.77 -20.38
CA GLY A 489 -6.05 11.47 -19.91
C GLY A 489 -5.07 10.72 -19.01
N TYR A 490 -4.26 11.43 -18.24
CA TYR A 490 -3.34 10.90 -17.23
C TYR A 490 -3.54 11.60 -15.88
N ASN A 491 -2.56 11.54 -14.98
CA ASN A 491 -2.65 12.11 -13.65
C ASN A 491 -1.26 12.34 -13.01
N PRO A 492 -1.15 13.26 -12.03
CA PRO A 492 0.02 13.36 -11.17
C PRO A 492 0.22 12.10 -10.31
N TYR A 493 1.39 11.97 -9.69
CA TYR A 493 1.75 10.77 -8.92
C TYR A 493 1.15 10.75 -7.51
N ARG A 494 0.88 11.92 -6.90
CA ARG A 494 0.42 12.04 -5.51
C ARG A 494 -0.84 12.90 -5.38
N ILE A 495 -1.72 12.46 -4.48
CA ILE A 495 -2.92 13.18 -4.03
C ILE A 495 -2.74 13.58 -2.56
N SER A 496 -3.24 14.75 -2.20
CA SER A 496 -3.31 15.21 -0.81
C SER A 496 -4.57 16.03 -0.54
N ARG A 497 -4.84 16.36 0.73
CA ARG A 497 -5.90 17.30 1.12
C ARG A 497 -5.79 18.64 0.38
N SER A 498 -4.56 19.12 0.14
CA SER A 498 -4.31 20.38 -0.58
C SER A 498 -4.38 20.24 -2.11
N GLY A 499 -4.57 19.04 -2.67
CA GLY A 499 -4.76 18.86 -4.11
C GLY A 499 -3.89 17.75 -4.67
N VAL A 500 -2.96 18.12 -5.53
CA VAL A 500 -2.07 17.21 -6.27
C VAL A 500 -0.63 17.68 -6.23
N ASP A 501 0.30 16.73 -6.32
CA ASP A 501 1.73 16.99 -6.53
C ASP A 501 2.27 16.11 -7.66
N TRP A 502 3.15 16.67 -8.48
CA TRP A 502 3.86 15.97 -9.56
C TRP A 502 5.35 15.88 -9.25
N GLU A 503 6.04 14.94 -9.90
CA GLU A 503 7.49 14.81 -9.80
C GLU A 503 8.17 15.93 -10.61
N VAL A 504 9.27 16.46 -10.09
CA VAL A 504 10.11 17.48 -10.75
C VAL A 504 11.50 16.87 -10.93
N PRO A 505 12.15 17.02 -12.11
CA PRO A 505 13.51 16.55 -12.31
C PRO A 505 14.49 17.17 -11.30
N ALA A 506 15.41 16.38 -10.76
CA ALA A 506 16.48 16.83 -9.87
C ALA A 506 17.85 16.74 -10.58
N GLU A 507 18.58 17.84 -10.66
CA GLU A 507 19.90 17.88 -11.31
C GLU A 507 20.88 16.92 -10.61
N GLY A 508 21.48 16.00 -11.38
CA GLY A 508 22.48 15.06 -10.89
C GLY A 508 21.93 13.83 -10.13
N ASP A 509 20.61 13.67 -10.07
CA ASP A 509 19.96 12.46 -9.54
C ASP A 509 19.51 11.55 -10.69
N ASP A 510 20.29 10.52 -10.98
CA ASP A 510 19.98 9.52 -12.02
C ASP A 510 18.69 8.71 -11.74
N TRP A 511 18.12 8.82 -10.52
CA TRP A 511 16.84 8.22 -10.14
C TRP A 511 15.65 9.17 -10.31
N SER A 512 15.90 10.45 -10.59
CA SER A 512 14.86 11.43 -10.85
C SER A 512 14.40 11.34 -12.31
N ASN A 513 13.31 10.62 -12.53
CA ASN A 513 12.62 10.57 -13.82
C ASN A 513 11.24 11.24 -13.65
N ILE A 514 10.53 11.55 -14.73
CA ILE A 514 9.11 11.97 -14.71
C ILE A 514 8.29 11.10 -15.66
N GLY A 515 6.98 11.01 -15.47
CA GLY A 515 6.09 10.38 -16.43
C GLY A 515 4.72 10.03 -15.87
N TYR A 516 3.99 9.22 -16.63
CA TYR A 516 2.63 8.77 -16.27
C TYR A 516 2.55 7.25 -16.28
N TRP A 517 2.12 6.66 -15.17
CA TRP A 517 1.90 5.22 -15.08
C TRP A 517 0.68 4.81 -15.90
N GLY A 518 0.82 3.76 -16.71
CA GLY A 518 -0.22 3.33 -17.65
C GLY A 518 -1.52 2.87 -16.98
N ASP A 519 -1.42 2.25 -15.80
CA ASP A 519 -2.54 1.66 -15.07
C ASP A 519 -3.33 2.67 -14.24
N HIS A 520 -2.79 3.86 -13.94
CA HIS A 520 -3.37 4.80 -12.96
C HIS A 520 -4.80 5.28 -13.29
N GLN A 521 -5.26 5.15 -14.53
CA GLN A 521 -6.57 5.67 -14.94
C GLN A 521 -7.65 4.59 -14.94
N ILE A 522 -7.64 3.71 -15.93
CA ILE A 522 -8.80 2.88 -16.30
C ILE A 522 -9.26 1.99 -15.15
N VAL A 523 -8.39 1.13 -14.61
CA VAL A 523 -8.83 0.11 -13.63
C VAL A 523 -9.36 0.75 -12.34
N TYR A 524 -8.71 1.79 -11.83
CA TYR A 524 -9.10 2.42 -10.57
C TYR A 524 -10.36 3.29 -10.73
N LEU A 525 -10.43 4.10 -11.80
CA LEU A 525 -11.63 4.88 -12.09
C LEU A 525 -12.82 3.97 -12.30
N HIS A 526 -12.65 2.89 -13.09
CA HIS A 526 -13.69 1.92 -13.37
C HIS A 526 -14.27 1.32 -12.09
N ARG A 527 -13.43 0.88 -11.15
CA ARG A 527 -13.90 0.35 -9.85
C ARG A 527 -14.69 1.38 -9.04
N LEU A 528 -14.24 2.64 -9.02
CA LEU A 528 -14.94 3.71 -8.29
C LEU A 528 -16.31 4.03 -8.91
N VAL A 529 -16.42 4.15 -10.24
CA VAL A 529 -17.70 4.45 -10.91
C VAL A 529 -18.65 3.25 -10.92
N GLN A 530 -18.11 2.02 -10.98
CA GLN A 530 -18.90 0.80 -10.75
C GLN A 530 -19.50 0.81 -9.34
N THR A 531 -18.69 1.13 -8.33
CA THR A 531 -19.15 1.24 -6.95
C THR A 531 -20.22 2.33 -6.81
N TRP A 532 -20.03 3.51 -7.42
CA TRP A 532 -21.07 4.53 -7.44
C TRP A 532 -22.38 3.99 -8.02
N ASN A 533 -22.34 3.38 -9.20
CA ASN A 533 -23.53 2.86 -9.85
C ASN A 533 -24.22 1.73 -9.05
N GLN A 534 -23.48 0.93 -8.28
CA GLN A 534 -24.05 -0.11 -7.42
C GLN A 534 -24.87 0.51 -6.27
N PHE A 535 -24.30 1.49 -5.56
CA PHE A 535 -24.91 2.14 -4.40
C PHE A 535 -26.01 3.13 -4.78
N ASP A 536 -25.81 3.90 -5.85
CA ASP A 536 -26.74 4.91 -6.34
C ASP A 536 -26.94 4.81 -7.88
N PRO A 537 -27.72 3.82 -8.34
CA PRO A 537 -27.92 3.60 -9.77
C PRO A 537 -28.57 4.81 -10.45
N GLY A 538 -27.88 5.35 -11.45
CA GLY A 538 -28.30 6.53 -12.20
C GLY A 538 -27.80 7.87 -11.65
N GLY A 539 -27.26 7.92 -10.42
CA GLY A 539 -26.84 9.18 -9.77
C GLY A 539 -25.76 9.95 -10.54
N MET A 540 -24.85 9.24 -11.22
CA MET A 540 -23.82 9.89 -12.05
C MET A 540 -24.39 10.66 -13.26
N ARG A 541 -25.55 10.24 -13.79
CA ARG A 541 -26.10 10.78 -15.04
C ARG A 541 -26.48 12.26 -14.90
N GLU A 542 -26.84 12.68 -13.69
CA GLU A 542 -27.13 14.07 -13.35
C GLU A 542 -25.92 14.99 -13.56
N TRP A 543 -24.71 14.43 -13.53
CA TRP A 543 -23.45 15.16 -13.61
C TRP A 543 -22.81 15.09 -15.01
N PHE A 544 -23.40 14.35 -15.96
CA PHE A 544 -22.81 14.13 -17.28
C PHE A 544 -22.64 15.41 -18.10
N ASP A 545 -23.59 16.35 -17.98
CA ASP A 545 -23.58 17.64 -18.71
C ASP A 545 -23.30 18.85 -17.80
N ARG A 546 -23.20 18.64 -16.48
CA ARG A 546 -23.04 19.76 -15.52
C ARG A 546 -21.57 20.21 -15.47
N PRO A 547 -21.23 21.47 -15.82
CA PRO A 547 -19.84 21.94 -15.92
C PRO A 547 -19.27 22.25 -14.53
N VAL A 548 -18.94 21.20 -13.76
CA VAL A 548 -18.40 21.28 -12.39
C VAL A 548 -16.99 20.71 -12.30
N PHE A 549 -16.64 19.77 -13.17
CA PHE A 549 -15.35 19.06 -13.11
C PHE A 549 -14.26 19.81 -13.85
N SER A 550 -13.01 19.66 -13.44
CA SER A 550 -11.85 20.38 -13.99
C SER A 550 -10.76 19.42 -14.46
N TYR A 551 -9.67 19.96 -15.01
CA TYR A 551 -8.46 19.20 -15.35
C TYR A 551 -7.27 19.68 -14.51
N ALA A 552 -6.44 18.75 -14.04
CA ALA A 552 -5.15 19.10 -13.45
C ALA A 552 -4.19 19.62 -14.52
N ASP A 553 -3.49 20.70 -14.19
CA ASP A 553 -2.49 21.33 -15.04
C ASP A 553 -1.09 20.87 -14.62
N VAL A 554 -0.67 19.73 -15.17
CA VAL A 554 0.64 19.12 -14.88
C VAL A 554 1.62 19.56 -15.98
N PRO A 555 2.82 20.08 -15.65
CA PRO A 555 3.75 20.65 -16.62
C PRO A 555 4.57 19.59 -17.37
N TYR A 556 3.91 18.56 -17.91
CA TYR A 556 4.53 17.48 -18.66
C TYR A 556 4.22 17.60 -20.16
N GLU A 557 5.24 17.45 -20.97
CA GLU A 557 5.19 17.52 -22.42
C GLU A 557 5.32 16.17 -23.10
N LEU A 558 4.19 15.56 -23.50
CA LEU A 558 4.22 14.36 -24.33
C LEU A 558 4.73 14.67 -25.75
N ALA A 559 5.68 13.87 -26.21
CA ALA A 559 6.21 13.90 -27.56
C ALA A 559 5.14 13.59 -28.63
N SER A 560 5.46 13.91 -29.89
CA SER A 560 4.66 13.51 -31.04
C SER A 560 4.75 12.00 -31.30
N HIS A 561 3.78 11.43 -32.01
CA HIS A 561 3.81 10.01 -32.40
C HIS A 561 5.08 9.63 -33.16
N ALA A 562 5.56 10.50 -34.05
CA ALA A 562 6.79 10.26 -34.80
C ALA A 562 8.01 10.15 -33.87
N GLU A 563 8.16 11.06 -32.92
CA GLU A 563 9.23 11.02 -31.90
C GLU A 563 9.09 9.79 -30.99
N MET A 564 7.85 9.39 -30.63
CA MET A 564 7.60 8.19 -29.83
C MET A 564 7.99 6.90 -30.57
N VAL A 565 7.74 6.82 -31.89
CA VAL A 565 8.18 5.68 -32.71
C VAL A 565 9.70 5.66 -32.85
N GLU A 566 10.33 6.82 -33.03
CA GLU A 566 11.79 6.94 -33.13
C GLU A 566 12.49 6.54 -31.82
N ASN A 567 11.99 7.02 -30.69
CA ASN A 567 12.53 6.67 -29.37
C ASN A 567 11.44 6.61 -28.29
N PRO A 568 10.85 5.43 -28.03
CA PRO A 568 9.73 5.31 -27.10
C PRO A 568 10.12 5.43 -25.63
N ARG A 569 11.41 5.59 -25.32
CA ARG A 569 11.91 5.81 -23.96
C ARG A 569 12.11 7.30 -23.61
N GLN A 570 12.00 8.21 -24.59
CA GLN A 570 12.13 9.65 -24.40
C GLN A 570 10.91 10.37 -24.95
N THR A 571 9.82 10.30 -24.20
CA THR A 571 8.49 10.68 -24.68
C THR A 571 7.82 11.76 -23.84
N ILE A 572 8.43 12.19 -22.73
CA ILE A 572 7.92 13.24 -21.85
C ILE A 572 9.02 14.21 -21.46
N ARG A 573 8.81 15.51 -21.71
CA ARG A 573 9.70 16.62 -21.30
C ARG A 573 9.05 17.41 -20.16
N PHE A 574 9.86 18.03 -19.29
CA PHE A 574 9.34 18.92 -18.24
C PHE A 574 9.22 20.35 -18.76
N ASP A 575 8.05 20.98 -18.63
CA ASP A 575 7.77 22.33 -19.08
C ASP A 575 7.99 23.33 -17.92
N GLU A 576 9.23 23.78 -17.76
CA GLU A 576 9.62 24.75 -16.71
C GLU A 576 8.85 26.08 -16.76
N PRO A 577 8.63 26.72 -17.94
CA PRO A 577 7.79 27.90 -18.03
C PRO A 577 6.38 27.67 -17.48
N ARG A 578 5.72 26.55 -17.86
CA ARG A 578 4.38 26.22 -17.37
C ARG A 578 4.37 25.94 -15.86
N ASN A 579 5.38 25.23 -15.34
CA ASN A 579 5.56 25.00 -13.91
C ASN A 579 5.64 26.32 -13.12
N THR A 580 6.41 27.28 -13.63
CA THR A 580 6.53 28.63 -13.03
C THR A 580 5.20 29.38 -13.04
N MET A 581 4.45 29.31 -14.16
CA MET A 581 3.12 29.92 -14.28
C MET A 581 2.11 29.29 -13.30
N ILE A 582 2.12 27.97 -13.15
CA ILE A 582 1.29 27.26 -12.16
C ILE A 582 1.65 27.71 -10.74
N ALA A 583 2.93 27.76 -10.39
CA ALA A 583 3.38 28.22 -9.07
C ALA A 583 2.93 29.66 -8.75
N ALA A 584 3.00 30.56 -9.73
CA ALA A 584 2.51 31.93 -9.59
C ALA A 584 0.99 31.97 -9.33
N ARG A 585 0.18 31.17 -10.06
CA ARG A 585 -1.27 31.06 -9.82
C ARG A 585 -1.57 30.49 -8.44
N VAL A 586 -0.81 29.49 -7.98
CA VAL A 586 -0.95 28.94 -6.62
C VAL A 586 -0.73 30.02 -5.55
N GLY A 587 0.27 30.89 -5.76
CA GLY A 587 0.53 32.06 -4.93
C GLY A 587 -0.62 33.09 -4.94
N GLN A 588 -1.44 33.14 -5.99
CA GLN A 588 -2.56 34.09 -6.13
C GLN A 588 -3.88 33.53 -5.57
N ILE A 589 -4.35 32.39 -6.07
CA ILE A 589 -5.69 31.88 -5.74
C ILE A 589 -5.71 30.70 -4.76
N GLY A 590 -4.57 30.05 -4.51
CA GLY A 590 -4.50 28.81 -3.72
C GLY A 590 -4.23 27.60 -4.60
N SER A 591 -4.31 26.40 -4.04
CA SER A 591 -3.92 25.16 -4.75
C SER A 591 -4.80 24.80 -5.96
N ASP A 592 -5.98 25.40 -6.12
CA ASP A 592 -6.75 25.38 -7.38
C ASP A 592 -6.00 26.06 -8.54
N GLY A 593 -4.95 26.85 -8.27
CA GLY A 593 -4.03 27.36 -9.29
C GLY A 593 -3.28 26.28 -10.07
N ARG A 594 -3.37 25.01 -9.63
CA ARG A 594 -2.89 23.81 -10.34
C ARG A 594 -3.94 23.21 -11.30
N LEU A 595 -5.07 23.86 -11.49
CA LEU A 595 -6.09 23.47 -12.46
C LEU A 595 -5.88 24.18 -13.80
N LEU A 596 -6.32 23.54 -14.87
CA LEU A 596 -6.28 24.11 -16.22
C LEU A 596 -7.20 25.34 -16.27
N VAL A 597 -6.69 26.41 -16.89
CA VAL A 597 -7.45 27.64 -17.13
C VAL A 597 -7.61 27.90 -18.62
N ASP A 598 -8.63 28.66 -18.98
CA ASP A 598 -8.82 29.17 -20.34
C ASP A 598 -7.93 30.40 -20.62
N GLU A 599 -8.06 30.98 -21.81
CA GLU A 599 -7.31 32.19 -22.22
C GLU A 599 -7.61 33.42 -21.32
N GLY A 600 -8.76 33.44 -20.65
CA GLY A 600 -9.16 34.49 -19.71
C GLY A 600 -8.58 34.31 -18.30
N GLY A 601 -8.00 33.15 -18.01
CA GLY A 601 -7.49 32.78 -16.69
C GLY A 601 -8.53 32.15 -15.76
N ASP A 602 -9.73 31.86 -16.26
CA ASP A 602 -10.77 31.17 -15.50
C ASP A 602 -10.57 29.66 -15.55
N ILE A 603 -10.90 28.97 -14.44
CA ILE A 603 -10.80 27.51 -14.38
C ILE A 603 -11.72 26.89 -15.42
N VAL A 604 -11.17 25.98 -16.24
CA VAL A 604 -11.97 25.23 -17.22
C VAL A 604 -12.86 24.22 -16.51
N ARG A 605 -14.15 24.21 -16.88
CA ARG A 605 -15.17 23.35 -16.27
C ARG A 605 -15.90 22.53 -17.34
N VAL A 606 -16.01 21.23 -17.11
CA VAL A 606 -16.59 20.26 -18.04
C VAL A 606 -17.53 19.30 -17.32
N GLY A 607 -18.37 18.59 -18.08
CA GLY A 607 -19.26 17.54 -17.57
C GLY A 607 -18.52 16.25 -17.23
N LEU A 608 -19.12 15.42 -16.36
CA LEU A 608 -18.53 14.14 -15.96
C LEU A 608 -18.34 13.20 -17.15
N LEU A 609 -19.23 13.22 -18.15
CA LEU A 609 -19.10 12.32 -19.30
C LEU A 609 -17.83 12.61 -20.11
N GLU A 610 -17.46 13.88 -20.28
CA GLU A 610 -16.18 14.23 -20.91
C GLU A 610 -15.00 13.66 -20.12
N LYS A 611 -15.02 13.82 -18.79
CA LYS A 611 -14.00 13.28 -17.89
C LYS A 611 -13.88 11.76 -17.93
N LEU A 612 -14.97 11.05 -18.23
CA LEU A 612 -14.98 9.59 -18.40
C LEU A 612 -14.50 9.15 -19.79
N LEU A 613 -14.74 9.95 -20.84
CA LEU A 613 -14.33 9.63 -22.21
C LEU A 613 -12.84 9.87 -22.45
N VAL A 614 -12.27 10.94 -21.88
CA VAL A 614 -10.86 11.34 -22.12
C VAL A 614 -9.85 10.22 -21.80
N PRO A 615 -9.92 9.50 -20.66
CA PRO A 615 -9.00 8.41 -20.39
C PRO A 615 -9.12 7.24 -21.39
N ALA A 616 -10.34 6.94 -21.87
CA ALA A 616 -10.54 5.90 -22.89
C ALA A 616 -9.93 6.32 -24.24
N LEU A 617 -10.15 7.56 -24.67
CA LEU A 617 -9.55 8.11 -25.88
C LEU A 617 -8.01 8.11 -25.80
N ALA A 618 -7.44 8.51 -24.66
CA ALA A 618 -5.99 8.51 -24.45
C ALA A 618 -5.39 7.11 -24.63
N LYS A 619 -6.02 6.09 -24.03
CA LYS A 619 -5.60 4.69 -24.16
C LYS A 619 -5.77 4.18 -25.59
N LEU A 620 -6.88 4.48 -26.25
CA LEU A 620 -7.13 4.08 -27.63
C LEU A 620 -6.14 4.72 -28.61
N THR A 621 -5.65 5.94 -28.36
CA THR A 621 -4.59 6.53 -29.19
C THR A 621 -3.22 5.87 -29.04
N ALA A 622 -3.06 5.04 -28.01
CA ALA A 622 -1.87 4.21 -27.79
C ALA A 622 -2.14 2.72 -28.07
N PHE A 623 -3.29 2.35 -28.64
CA PHE A 623 -3.66 0.95 -28.87
C PHE A 623 -2.91 0.36 -30.07
N VAL A 624 -2.33 -0.83 -29.86
CA VAL A 624 -1.67 -1.64 -30.88
C VAL A 624 -2.51 -2.92 -31.09
N PRO A 625 -3.18 -3.08 -32.25
CA PRO A 625 -3.99 -4.25 -32.55
C PRO A 625 -3.22 -5.56 -32.42
N GLY A 626 -3.84 -6.56 -31.78
CA GLY A 626 -3.23 -7.84 -31.43
C GLY A 626 -2.16 -7.80 -30.33
N GLY A 627 -1.74 -6.63 -29.85
CA GLY A 627 -0.59 -6.49 -28.96
C GLY A 627 -0.86 -5.88 -27.58
N GLY A 628 -1.68 -4.82 -27.48
CA GLY A 628 -1.98 -4.18 -26.19
C GLY A 628 -2.05 -2.65 -26.24
N ILE A 629 -2.10 -2.00 -25.08
CA ILE A 629 -1.89 -0.54 -24.97
C ILE A 629 -0.39 -0.26 -24.85
N TRP A 630 0.14 0.62 -25.69
CA TRP A 630 1.55 0.97 -25.71
C TRP A 630 2.00 1.72 -24.45
N MET A 631 3.00 1.19 -23.75
CA MET A 631 3.57 1.73 -22.51
C MET A 631 4.61 2.82 -22.80
N ASN A 632 4.21 3.92 -23.44
CA ASN A 632 5.11 4.93 -24.00
C ASN A 632 5.17 6.24 -23.18
N THR A 633 4.95 6.19 -21.87
CA THR A 633 4.83 7.37 -20.99
C THR A 633 5.87 7.43 -19.86
N GLN A 634 7.08 6.91 -20.12
CA GLN A 634 8.25 6.94 -19.23
C GLN A 634 8.08 6.32 -17.83
N ARG A 635 6.97 5.63 -17.58
CA ARG A 635 6.68 4.90 -16.36
C ARG A 635 6.06 3.52 -16.66
N PRO A 636 6.26 2.54 -15.77
CA PRO A 636 5.58 1.25 -15.88
C PRO A 636 4.09 1.35 -15.55
N GLU A 637 3.48 0.18 -15.39
CA GLU A 637 2.16 0.01 -14.77
C GLU A 637 2.32 -0.41 -13.29
N TRP A 638 1.51 -1.38 -12.81
CA TRP A 638 1.51 -1.81 -11.41
C TRP A 638 2.86 -2.40 -10.96
N ASN A 639 3.46 -3.27 -11.78
CA ASN A 639 4.71 -3.95 -11.45
C ASN A 639 5.93 -3.08 -11.79
N ASP A 640 6.43 -2.32 -10.81
CA ASP A 640 7.61 -1.47 -10.99
C ASP A 640 8.89 -2.28 -11.27
N ALA A 641 8.95 -3.57 -10.91
CA ALA A 641 10.09 -4.41 -11.23
C ALA A 641 10.18 -4.73 -12.74
N ASN A 642 9.09 -4.56 -13.50
CA ASN A 642 9.06 -4.63 -14.97
C ASN A 642 9.18 -3.23 -15.63
N ASN A 643 9.85 -2.29 -14.98
CA ASN A 643 10.00 -0.91 -15.47
C ASN A 643 10.65 -0.75 -16.84
N ALA A 644 11.48 -1.69 -17.30
CA ALA A 644 12.10 -1.60 -18.63
C ALA A 644 11.14 -1.91 -19.78
N LEU A 645 9.91 -2.37 -19.48
CA LEU A 645 8.80 -2.40 -20.43
C LEU A 645 8.32 -1.00 -20.82
N ALA A 646 8.55 0.03 -19.99
CA ALA A 646 8.29 1.40 -20.42
C ALA A 646 9.14 1.73 -21.65
N GLY A 647 8.49 2.07 -22.76
CA GLY A 647 9.07 2.14 -24.08
C GLY A 647 8.46 1.12 -25.02
N TYR A 648 8.99 -0.09 -25.05
CA TYR A 648 8.59 -1.11 -26.04
C TYR A 648 7.44 -2.01 -25.57
N GLY A 649 7.03 -1.94 -24.31
CA GLY A 649 5.99 -2.78 -23.74
C GLY A 649 4.59 -2.43 -24.26
N LEU A 650 3.76 -3.45 -24.41
CA LEU A 650 2.33 -3.36 -24.70
C LEU A 650 1.57 -4.05 -23.56
N SER A 651 0.62 -3.35 -22.94
CA SER A 651 -0.17 -3.88 -21.83
C SER A 651 -1.47 -4.49 -22.32
N MET A 652 -1.58 -5.82 -22.27
CA MET A 652 -2.88 -6.51 -22.39
C MET A 652 -3.69 -6.40 -21.10
N VAL A 653 -3.03 -6.25 -19.94
CA VAL A 653 -3.65 -5.95 -18.65
C VAL A 653 -4.59 -4.73 -18.76
N THR A 654 -4.09 -3.63 -19.31
CA THR A 654 -4.89 -2.42 -19.52
C THR A 654 -5.95 -2.61 -20.61
N VAL A 655 -5.72 -3.43 -21.64
CA VAL A 655 -6.76 -3.79 -22.63
C VAL A 655 -7.93 -4.53 -21.96
N PHE A 656 -7.67 -5.49 -21.07
CA PHE A 656 -8.72 -6.21 -20.34
C PHE A 656 -9.56 -5.25 -19.47
N HIS A 657 -8.91 -4.35 -18.74
CA HIS A 657 -9.62 -3.36 -17.94
C HIS A 657 -10.36 -2.31 -18.79
N LEU A 658 -9.78 -1.91 -19.93
CA LEU A 658 -10.42 -1.00 -20.88
C LEU A 658 -11.68 -1.61 -21.48
N PHE A 659 -11.68 -2.91 -21.79
CA PHE A 659 -12.88 -3.59 -22.25
C PHE A 659 -14.04 -3.47 -21.26
N GLY A 660 -13.79 -3.81 -19.98
CA GLY A 660 -14.78 -3.68 -18.92
C GLY A 660 -15.27 -2.24 -18.76
N TYR A 661 -14.35 -1.28 -18.82
CA TYR A 661 -14.67 0.15 -18.72
C TYR A 661 -15.55 0.64 -19.87
N LEU A 662 -15.24 0.27 -21.12
CA LEU A 662 -16.05 0.62 -22.29
C LEU A 662 -17.46 0.01 -22.21
N ARG A 663 -17.57 -1.26 -21.79
CA ARG A 663 -18.87 -1.92 -21.54
C ARG A 663 -19.68 -1.17 -20.50
N PHE A 664 -19.05 -0.79 -19.39
CA PHE A 664 -19.70 -0.02 -18.34
C PHE A 664 -20.20 1.33 -18.87
N LEU A 665 -19.39 2.07 -19.63
CA LEU A 665 -19.82 3.34 -20.22
C LEU A 665 -21.01 3.16 -21.18
N GLU A 666 -21.05 2.08 -21.95
CA GLU A 666 -22.19 1.79 -22.83
C GLU A 666 -23.50 1.62 -22.05
N GLU A 667 -23.46 0.96 -20.90
CA GLU A 667 -24.61 0.82 -20.01
C GLU A 667 -25.05 2.17 -19.43
N GLN A 668 -24.08 3.04 -19.12
CA GLN A 668 -24.36 4.36 -18.55
C GLN A 668 -25.00 5.34 -19.55
N ILE A 669 -24.71 5.22 -20.84
CA ILE A 669 -25.29 6.11 -21.87
C ILE A 669 -26.66 5.64 -22.39
N VAL A 670 -27.21 4.52 -21.89
CA VAL A 670 -28.55 4.07 -22.31
C VAL A 670 -29.61 5.09 -21.88
N GLY A 671 -30.29 5.66 -22.88
CA GLY A 671 -31.31 6.70 -22.68
C GLY A 671 -30.71 8.09 -22.41
N LEU A 672 -29.40 8.27 -22.64
CA LEU A 672 -28.74 9.56 -22.55
C LEU A 672 -29.26 10.51 -23.65
N GLY A 673 -29.48 11.77 -23.28
CA GLY A 673 -29.75 12.85 -24.24
C GLY A 673 -28.46 13.45 -24.82
N ASP A 674 -28.59 14.61 -25.43
CA ASP A 674 -27.42 15.34 -25.90
C ASP A 674 -26.67 15.98 -24.73
N VAL A 675 -25.33 15.96 -24.79
CA VAL A 675 -24.46 16.62 -23.79
C VAL A 675 -23.52 17.62 -24.46
N LYS A 676 -23.01 18.58 -23.70
CA LYS A 676 -21.95 19.48 -24.12
C LYS A 676 -20.59 18.91 -23.74
N VAL A 677 -19.67 18.96 -24.70
CA VAL A 677 -18.26 18.65 -24.50
C VAL A 677 -17.41 19.71 -25.18
N SER A 678 -16.17 19.84 -24.73
CA SER A 678 -15.15 20.68 -25.35
C SER A 678 -15.04 20.34 -26.84
N SER A 679 -14.99 21.35 -27.71
CA SER A 679 -14.88 21.17 -29.16
C SER A 679 -13.68 20.32 -29.55
N LEU A 680 -12.60 20.43 -28.77
CA LEU A 680 -11.37 19.67 -28.91
C LEU A 680 -11.58 18.17 -28.68
N VAL A 681 -12.27 17.79 -27.58
CA VAL A 681 -12.57 16.39 -27.26
C VAL A 681 -13.56 15.80 -28.28
N HIS A 682 -14.56 16.57 -28.70
CA HIS A 682 -15.49 16.13 -29.75
C HIS A 682 -14.76 15.80 -31.06
N ARG A 683 -13.84 16.67 -31.51
CA ARG A 683 -13.05 16.44 -32.73
C ARG A 683 -12.20 15.18 -32.61
N TRP A 684 -11.53 15.02 -31.47
CA TRP A 684 -10.71 13.84 -31.20
C TRP A 684 -11.53 12.55 -31.19
N LEU A 685 -12.68 12.54 -30.51
CA LEU A 685 -13.61 11.42 -30.51
C LEU A 685 -14.10 11.08 -31.92
N THR A 686 -14.46 12.08 -32.72
CA THR A 686 -14.91 11.88 -34.10
C THR A 686 -13.82 11.26 -34.97
N GLU A 687 -12.58 11.77 -34.87
CA GLU A 687 -11.45 11.26 -35.64
C GLU A 687 -11.09 9.82 -35.24
N VAL A 688 -11.01 9.54 -33.93
CA VAL A 688 -10.76 8.17 -33.44
C VAL A 688 -11.87 7.22 -33.88
N THR A 689 -13.14 7.63 -33.82
CA THR A 689 -14.27 6.82 -34.31
C THR A 689 -14.14 6.49 -35.79
N SER A 690 -13.82 7.48 -36.62
CA SER A 690 -13.58 7.30 -38.05
C SER A 690 -12.44 6.31 -38.34
N ILE A 691 -11.34 6.42 -37.58
CA ILE A 691 -10.20 5.50 -37.68
C ILE A 691 -10.62 4.07 -37.31
N LEU A 692 -11.32 3.89 -36.19
CA LEU A 692 -11.81 2.58 -35.74
C LEU A 692 -12.72 1.96 -36.80
N ASP A 693 -13.70 2.72 -37.32
CA ASP A 693 -14.64 2.28 -38.35
C ASP A 693 -13.93 1.84 -39.64
N ARG A 694 -12.90 2.58 -40.07
CA ARG A 694 -12.10 2.23 -41.26
C ARG A 694 -11.47 0.84 -41.15
N PHE A 695 -11.09 0.41 -39.94
CA PHE A 695 -10.44 -0.89 -39.70
C PHE A 695 -11.40 -1.97 -39.18
N MET A 696 -12.71 -1.71 -39.09
CA MET A 696 -13.67 -2.68 -38.55
C MET A 696 -13.75 -3.97 -39.36
N ASP A 697 -13.69 -3.91 -40.69
CA ASP A 697 -13.89 -5.08 -41.56
C ASP A 697 -12.59 -5.62 -42.19
N VAL A 698 -11.43 -5.27 -41.61
CA VAL A 698 -10.12 -5.72 -42.12
C VAL A 698 -9.72 -7.05 -41.48
N ASP A 699 -9.85 -8.14 -42.23
CA ASP A 699 -9.48 -9.49 -41.80
C ASP A 699 -7.96 -9.62 -41.58
N GLY A 700 -7.55 -10.34 -40.52
CA GLY A 700 -6.14 -10.64 -40.25
C GLY A 700 -5.30 -9.45 -39.77
N MET A 701 -5.92 -8.31 -39.46
CA MET A 701 -5.22 -7.10 -38.98
C MET A 701 -4.32 -7.36 -37.76
N ASP A 702 -4.79 -8.19 -36.82
CA ASP A 702 -4.04 -8.52 -35.61
C ASP A 702 -2.78 -9.33 -35.89
N ASP A 703 -2.61 -9.89 -37.10
CA ASP A 703 -1.46 -10.68 -37.54
C ASP A 703 -0.61 -9.98 -38.62
N ASP A 704 -1.18 -9.03 -39.38
CA ASP A 704 -0.47 -8.30 -40.45
C ASP A 704 0.29 -7.07 -39.92
N PRO A 705 1.64 -7.06 -39.94
CA PRO A 705 2.43 -5.98 -39.39
C PRO A 705 2.30 -4.65 -40.15
N VAL A 706 1.91 -4.67 -41.43
CA VAL A 706 1.73 -3.47 -42.25
C VAL A 706 0.40 -2.81 -41.91
N ILE A 707 -0.69 -3.58 -41.90
CA ILE A 707 -2.02 -3.07 -41.53
C ILE A 707 -2.01 -2.59 -40.07
N ARG A 708 -1.38 -3.35 -39.17
CA ARG A 708 -1.20 -2.94 -37.76
C ARG A 708 -0.50 -1.58 -37.67
N ARG A 709 0.56 -1.36 -38.45
CA ARG A 709 1.28 -0.09 -38.49
C ARG A 709 0.40 1.06 -38.97
N GLU A 710 -0.41 0.85 -40.01
CA GLU A 710 -1.31 1.89 -40.53
C GLU A 710 -2.31 2.38 -39.47
N MET A 711 -2.87 1.47 -38.67
CA MET A 711 -3.79 1.81 -37.59
C MET A 711 -3.08 2.53 -36.43
N VAL A 712 -1.94 1.99 -35.97
CA VAL A 712 -1.12 2.60 -34.91
C VAL A 712 -0.74 4.02 -35.27
N ASP A 713 -0.30 4.25 -36.51
CA ASP A 713 0.08 5.57 -36.99
C ASP A 713 -1.11 6.54 -37.10
N ALA A 714 -2.28 6.05 -37.51
CA ALA A 714 -3.48 6.89 -37.57
C ALA A 714 -3.94 7.32 -36.16
N LEU A 715 -4.02 6.37 -35.22
CA LEU A 715 -4.41 6.62 -33.85
C LEU A 715 -3.41 7.55 -33.12
N GLY A 716 -2.11 7.28 -33.27
CA GLY A 716 -1.06 8.08 -32.66
C GLY A 716 -1.00 9.51 -33.19
N ARG A 717 -1.22 9.72 -34.50
CA ARG A 717 -1.35 11.07 -35.08
C ARG A 717 -2.57 11.82 -34.56
N ALA A 718 -3.73 11.17 -34.47
CA ALA A 718 -4.93 11.77 -33.89
C ALA A 718 -4.70 12.20 -32.43
N GLY A 719 -4.02 11.37 -31.64
CA GLY A 719 -3.62 11.72 -30.27
C GLY A 719 -2.61 12.87 -30.21
N THR A 720 -1.64 12.92 -31.14
CA THR A 720 -0.67 14.01 -31.24
C THR A 720 -1.36 15.34 -31.56
N GLU A 721 -2.24 15.35 -32.56
CA GLU A 721 -3.01 16.55 -32.94
C GLU A 721 -3.85 17.06 -31.78
N TYR A 722 -4.55 16.18 -31.05
CA TYR A 722 -5.30 16.56 -29.86
C TYR A 722 -4.40 17.24 -28.81
N ARG A 723 -3.30 16.58 -28.40
CA ARG A 723 -2.41 17.11 -27.34
C ARG A 723 -1.74 18.42 -27.74
N SER A 724 -1.32 18.56 -29.00
CA SER A 724 -0.74 19.82 -29.50
C SER A 724 -1.73 20.99 -29.39
N ASN A 725 -3.01 20.75 -29.64
CA ASN A 725 -4.06 21.77 -29.47
C ASN A 725 -4.48 21.96 -27.99
N ALA A 726 -4.49 20.89 -27.18
CA ALA A 726 -4.79 20.99 -25.74
C ALA A 726 -3.75 21.85 -25.00
N ARG A 727 -2.48 21.82 -25.46
CA ARG A 727 -1.37 22.61 -24.92
C ARG A 727 -1.60 24.12 -24.99
N THR A 728 -2.18 24.59 -26.09
CA THR A 728 -2.47 26.02 -26.27
C THR A 728 -3.64 26.50 -25.39
N GLY A 729 -4.25 25.61 -24.62
CA GLY A 729 -5.42 25.87 -23.79
C GLY A 729 -6.73 25.51 -24.51
N LEU A 730 -7.80 25.34 -23.75
CA LEU A 730 -9.14 25.31 -24.30
C LEU A 730 -9.60 26.75 -24.54
N ASP A 731 -10.03 27.07 -25.75
CA ASP A 731 -10.59 28.38 -26.13
C ASP A 731 -11.99 28.63 -25.52
N GLY A 732 -12.43 27.76 -24.59
CA GLY A 732 -13.76 27.78 -23.99
C GLY A 732 -14.89 27.33 -24.92
N SER A 733 -14.59 26.80 -26.12
CA SER A 733 -15.64 26.39 -27.07
C SER A 733 -16.19 24.99 -26.76
N PHE A 734 -17.53 24.91 -26.67
CA PHE A 734 -18.27 23.67 -26.44
C PHE A 734 -19.17 23.36 -27.63
N VAL A 735 -19.34 22.07 -27.91
CA VAL A 735 -20.25 21.56 -28.95
C VAL A 735 -21.15 20.48 -28.36
N THR A 736 -22.30 20.30 -28.99
CA THR A 736 -23.24 19.23 -28.63
C THR A 736 -22.73 17.89 -29.16
N LEU A 737 -22.46 16.95 -28.28
CA LEU A 737 -22.15 15.56 -28.59
C LEU A 737 -23.44 14.73 -28.50
N GLN A 738 -23.81 14.12 -29.62
CA GLN A 738 -25.02 13.29 -29.72
C GLN A 738 -24.77 11.92 -29.06
N ALA A 739 -25.77 11.38 -28.36
CA ALA A 739 -25.68 10.06 -27.73
C ALA A 739 -25.30 8.95 -28.72
N ASP A 740 -25.78 9.02 -29.97
CA ASP A 740 -25.45 8.06 -31.02
C ASP A 740 -23.97 8.10 -31.43
N GLN A 741 -23.32 9.27 -31.41
CA GLN A 741 -21.88 9.37 -31.68
C GLN A 741 -21.07 8.68 -30.58
N VAL A 742 -21.46 8.85 -29.31
CA VAL A 742 -20.82 8.16 -28.19
C VAL A 742 -21.01 6.65 -28.30
N LYS A 743 -22.23 6.22 -28.66
CA LYS A 743 -22.56 4.81 -28.82
C LYS A 743 -21.77 4.14 -29.95
N GLN A 744 -21.62 4.84 -31.10
CA GLN A 744 -20.80 4.37 -32.22
C GLN A 744 -19.33 4.23 -31.81
N PHE A 745 -18.77 5.25 -31.16
CA PHE A 745 -17.41 5.24 -30.63
C PHE A 745 -17.17 4.04 -29.70
N LEU A 746 -18.01 3.88 -28.67
CA LEU A 746 -17.85 2.83 -27.66
C LEU A 746 -17.99 1.42 -28.27
N ALA A 747 -18.92 1.24 -29.22
CA ALA A 747 -19.13 -0.04 -29.88
C ALA A 747 -17.92 -0.44 -30.75
N GLY A 748 -17.41 0.50 -31.55
CA GLY A 748 -16.22 0.28 -32.37
C GLY A 748 -14.97 0.00 -31.52
N ALA A 749 -14.75 0.81 -30.49
CA ALA A 749 -13.62 0.63 -29.57
C ALA A 749 -13.68 -0.73 -28.84
N SER A 750 -14.86 -1.13 -28.37
CA SER A 750 -15.06 -2.40 -27.68
C SER A 750 -14.80 -3.61 -28.58
N GLU A 751 -15.17 -3.54 -29.86
CA GLU A 751 -14.94 -4.65 -30.79
C GLU A 751 -13.47 -4.82 -31.14
N HIS A 752 -12.74 -3.73 -31.40
CA HIS A 752 -11.28 -3.76 -31.60
C HIS A 752 -10.55 -4.32 -30.39
N VAL A 753 -10.89 -3.84 -29.19
CA VAL A 753 -10.34 -4.37 -27.94
C VAL A 753 -10.67 -5.85 -27.75
N ARG A 754 -11.91 -6.28 -28.05
CA ARG A 754 -12.34 -7.68 -27.96
C ARG A 754 -11.56 -8.60 -28.90
N ARG A 755 -11.20 -8.14 -30.10
CA ARG A 755 -10.38 -8.92 -31.04
C ARG A 755 -8.98 -9.17 -30.47
N SER A 756 -8.30 -8.15 -29.96
CA SER A 756 -7.02 -8.31 -29.25
C SER A 756 -7.11 -9.21 -28.02
N ILE A 757 -8.22 -9.20 -27.28
CA ILE A 757 -8.43 -10.13 -26.16
C ILE A 757 -8.48 -11.58 -26.66
N ARG A 758 -9.15 -11.85 -27.79
CA ARG A 758 -9.22 -13.19 -28.37
C ARG A 758 -7.85 -13.67 -28.86
N SER A 759 -7.05 -12.79 -29.48
CA SER A 759 -5.71 -13.14 -29.96
C SER A 759 -4.70 -13.39 -28.84
N ALA A 760 -4.90 -12.80 -27.66
CA ALA A 760 -4.03 -12.95 -26.50
C ALA A 760 -4.19 -14.29 -25.75
N ARG A 761 -5.13 -15.16 -26.14
CA ARG A 761 -5.29 -16.48 -25.51
C ARG A 761 -4.16 -17.42 -25.94
N ARG A 762 -3.43 -17.94 -24.98
CA ARG A 762 -2.30 -18.85 -25.15
C ARG A 762 -2.76 -20.30 -25.32
N THR A 763 -1.87 -21.14 -25.83
CA THR A 763 -2.14 -22.58 -26.04
C THR A 763 -2.28 -23.38 -24.74
N ASP A 764 -1.73 -22.87 -23.64
CA ASP A 764 -1.86 -23.42 -22.28
C ASP A 764 -3.18 -23.03 -21.59
N GLY A 765 -4.02 -22.21 -22.26
CA GLY A 765 -5.31 -21.74 -21.75
C GLY A 765 -5.25 -20.45 -20.95
N LEU A 766 -4.05 -19.92 -20.66
CA LEU A 766 -3.84 -18.62 -20.01
C LEU A 766 -3.83 -17.49 -21.06
N TYR A 767 -3.66 -16.25 -20.61
CA TYR A 767 -3.64 -15.05 -21.46
C TYR A 767 -2.32 -14.29 -21.35
N ASP A 768 -1.91 -13.63 -22.43
CA ASP A 768 -0.76 -12.73 -22.41
C ASP A 768 -1.05 -11.53 -21.49
N SER A 769 -0.06 -11.13 -20.68
CA SER A 769 -0.16 -9.96 -19.79
C SER A 769 0.45 -8.72 -20.43
N TYR A 770 1.68 -8.87 -20.92
CA TYR A 770 2.43 -7.84 -21.59
C TYR A 770 3.10 -8.43 -22.84
N ASN A 771 3.18 -7.65 -23.90
CA ASN A 771 3.88 -7.96 -25.13
C ASN A 771 4.93 -6.88 -25.43
N LEU A 772 5.69 -7.02 -26.51
CA LEU A 772 6.62 -6.01 -27.00
C LEU A 772 6.20 -5.55 -28.40
N VAL A 773 6.38 -4.26 -28.68
CA VAL A 773 6.29 -3.70 -30.03
C VAL A 773 7.68 -3.44 -30.60
N SER A 774 7.87 -3.73 -31.88
CA SER A 774 9.03 -3.28 -32.65
C SER A 774 8.59 -2.68 -33.99
N PHE A 775 9.40 -1.74 -34.49
CA PHE A 775 9.17 -1.05 -35.76
C PHE A 775 10.36 -1.31 -36.70
N PRO A 776 10.45 -2.51 -37.32
CA PRO A 776 11.62 -2.92 -38.09
C PRO A 776 11.80 -2.10 -39.37
N THR A 777 10.72 -1.53 -39.90
CA THR A 777 10.71 -0.58 -41.02
C THR A 777 9.70 0.54 -40.73
N ASP A 778 9.73 1.61 -41.52
CA ASP A 778 8.75 2.71 -41.42
C ASP A 778 7.29 2.27 -41.70
N SER A 779 7.10 1.07 -42.27
CA SER A 779 5.79 0.55 -42.69
C SER A 779 5.34 -0.68 -41.90
N GLU A 780 6.11 -1.16 -40.92
CA GLU A 780 5.78 -2.36 -40.14
C GLU A 780 5.75 -2.07 -38.64
N ALA A 781 4.78 -2.65 -37.95
CA ALA A 781 4.74 -2.74 -36.49
C ALA A 781 4.57 -4.23 -36.13
N LYS A 782 5.54 -4.82 -35.43
CA LYS A 782 5.52 -6.22 -35.00
C LYS A 782 5.22 -6.33 -33.52
N VAL A 783 4.58 -7.44 -33.13
CA VAL A 783 4.24 -7.76 -31.75
C VAL A 783 4.93 -9.06 -31.37
N ASP A 784 5.74 -9.03 -30.32
CA ASP A 784 6.42 -10.19 -29.75
C ASP A 784 5.84 -10.51 -28.36
N GLN A 785 5.56 -11.79 -28.11
CA GLN A 785 4.96 -12.24 -26.84
C GLN A 785 6.02 -12.41 -25.74
N LEU A 786 5.65 -12.07 -24.50
CA LEU A 786 6.46 -12.38 -23.31
C LEU A 786 5.98 -13.66 -22.62
N GLY A 787 6.73 -14.08 -21.59
CA GLY A 787 6.32 -15.17 -20.71
C GLY A 787 5.01 -14.87 -19.98
N VAL A 788 4.30 -15.91 -19.58
CA VAL A 788 3.04 -15.79 -18.84
C VAL A 788 3.26 -15.06 -17.50
N MET A 789 2.29 -14.24 -17.09
CA MET A 789 2.32 -13.55 -15.80
C MET A 789 0.95 -13.63 -15.13
N LEU A 790 0.92 -13.63 -13.80
CA LEU A 790 -0.32 -13.73 -13.01
C LEU A 790 -1.26 -12.54 -13.25
N GLU A 791 -0.69 -11.35 -13.46
CA GLU A 791 -1.45 -10.10 -13.60
C GLU A 791 -2.43 -10.11 -14.77
N GLY A 792 -2.05 -10.62 -15.95
CA GLY A 792 -2.96 -10.75 -17.08
C GLY A 792 -4.13 -11.69 -16.79
N GLN A 793 -3.93 -12.69 -15.95
CA GLN A 793 -4.97 -13.66 -15.60
C GLN A 793 -6.00 -13.01 -14.66
N VAL A 794 -5.51 -12.25 -13.69
CA VAL A 794 -6.35 -11.41 -12.82
C VAL A 794 -7.18 -10.43 -13.65
N ALA A 795 -6.53 -9.73 -14.58
CA ALA A 795 -7.16 -8.69 -15.38
C ALA A 795 -8.22 -9.25 -16.34
N VAL A 796 -7.95 -10.35 -17.05
CA VAL A 796 -8.93 -10.97 -17.96
C VAL A 796 -10.13 -11.53 -17.19
N LEU A 797 -9.92 -12.15 -16.02
CA LEU A 797 -11.01 -12.61 -15.15
C LEU A 797 -11.88 -11.46 -14.64
N SER A 798 -11.29 -10.28 -14.43
CA SER A 798 -11.99 -9.06 -13.99
C SER A 798 -12.63 -8.25 -15.12
N SER A 799 -12.41 -8.62 -16.38
CA SER A 799 -12.77 -7.79 -17.53
C SER A 799 -14.24 -7.91 -17.96
N GLY A 800 -14.91 -8.99 -17.59
CA GLY A 800 -16.20 -9.37 -18.16
C GLY A 800 -16.14 -9.88 -19.61
N ALA A 801 -14.95 -10.12 -20.16
CA ALA A 801 -14.77 -10.66 -21.52
C ALA A 801 -15.00 -12.19 -21.60
N LEU A 802 -14.87 -12.90 -20.48
CA LEU A 802 -15.04 -14.35 -20.38
C LEU A 802 -16.39 -14.68 -19.75
N ASP A 803 -16.98 -15.79 -20.18
CA ASP A 803 -18.08 -16.40 -19.44
C ASP A 803 -17.59 -17.20 -18.23
N ALA A 804 -18.51 -17.68 -17.41
CA ALA A 804 -18.18 -18.39 -16.18
C ALA A 804 -17.39 -19.70 -16.41
N ALA A 805 -17.61 -20.38 -17.54
CA ALA A 805 -16.92 -21.64 -17.85
C ALA A 805 -15.49 -21.38 -18.32
N ASP A 806 -15.30 -20.40 -19.20
CA ASP A 806 -13.97 -19.97 -19.65
C ASP A 806 -13.15 -19.40 -18.48
N SER A 807 -13.76 -18.60 -17.60
CA SER A 807 -13.09 -18.11 -16.39
C SER A 807 -12.64 -19.24 -15.47
N LEU A 808 -13.49 -20.26 -15.24
CA LEU A 808 -13.08 -21.42 -14.45
C LEU A 808 -11.90 -22.16 -15.10
N ALA A 809 -11.90 -22.31 -16.43
CA ALA A 809 -10.81 -22.96 -17.15
C ALA A 809 -9.48 -22.22 -16.98
N VAL A 810 -9.48 -20.87 -16.98
CA VAL A 810 -8.28 -20.06 -16.68
C VAL A 810 -7.78 -20.32 -15.25
N VAL A 811 -8.68 -20.37 -14.27
CA VAL A 811 -8.31 -20.65 -12.86
C VAL A 811 -7.75 -22.06 -12.69
N GLU A 812 -8.30 -23.06 -13.40
CA GLU A 812 -7.78 -24.42 -13.38
C GLU A 812 -6.41 -24.53 -14.08
N ALA A 813 -6.22 -23.79 -15.17
CA ALA A 813 -4.93 -23.69 -15.87
C ALA A 813 -3.85 -23.05 -14.98
N LEU A 814 -4.20 -22.03 -14.18
CA LEU A 814 -3.27 -21.40 -13.22
C LEU A 814 -2.66 -22.43 -12.26
N PHE A 815 -3.46 -23.32 -11.67
CA PHE A 815 -2.97 -24.37 -10.76
C PHE A 815 -2.09 -25.42 -11.44
N SER A 816 -2.16 -25.53 -12.77
CA SER A 816 -1.36 -26.46 -13.56
C SER A 816 -0.13 -25.80 -14.20
N SER A 817 0.05 -24.49 -14.00
CA SER A 817 1.10 -23.69 -14.62
C SER A 817 2.34 -23.54 -13.74
N ASP A 818 3.44 -23.08 -14.33
CA ASP A 818 4.68 -22.73 -13.62
C ASP A 818 4.56 -21.47 -12.73
N LEU A 819 3.39 -20.82 -12.73
CA LEU A 819 3.07 -19.77 -11.76
C LEU A 819 2.71 -20.36 -10.39
N TYR A 820 2.19 -21.59 -10.33
CA TYR A 820 1.82 -22.20 -9.05
C TYR A 820 3.07 -22.64 -8.28
N ARG A 821 3.18 -22.16 -7.03
CA ARG A 821 4.29 -22.41 -6.10
C ARG A 821 3.82 -23.37 -4.99
N PRO A 822 4.15 -24.69 -5.07
CA PRO A 822 3.50 -25.70 -4.23
C PRO A 822 3.81 -25.63 -2.72
N ASP A 823 5.02 -25.21 -2.33
CA ASP A 823 5.43 -25.11 -0.92
C ASP A 823 4.65 -24.05 -0.14
N GLN A 824 4.06 -23.08 -0.85
CA GLN A 824 3.25 -22.00 -0.30
C GLN A 824 1.79 -22.07 -0.76
N ASN A 825 1.38 -23.10 -1.52
CA ASN A 825 0.03 -23.28 -2.08
C ASN A 825 -0.53 -21.98 -2.72
N SER A 826 0.30 -21.25 -3.48
CA SER A 826 -0.05 -19.92 -4.00
C SER A 826 0.66 -19.64 -5.34
N PHE A 827 0.61 -18.40 -5.84
CA PHE A 827 1.06 -18.06 -7.20
C PHE A 827 2.18 -17.01 -7.22
N LEU A 828 3.17 -17.25 -8.07
CA LEU A 828 4.22 -16.31 -8.47
C LEU A 828 3.66 -15.27 -9.44
N LEU A 829 4.32 -14.11 -9.56
CA LEU A 829 3.99 -13.13 -10.59
C LEU A 829 4.33 -13.61 -12.00
N TYR A 830 5.42 -14.36 -12.14
CA TYR A 830 5.91 -14.94 -13.39
C TYR A 830 6.73 -16.21 -13.07
N PRO A 831 6.90 -17.14 -14.02
CA PRO A 831 7.65 -18.37 -13.80
C PRO A 831 9.08 -18.12 -13.33
N THR A 832 9.59 -19.04 -12.52
CA THR A 832 10.99 -19.00 -12.08
C THR A 832 11.93 -19.25 -13.27
N ARG A 833 12.96 -18.43 -13.43
CA ARG A 833 13.99 -18.59 -14.48
C ARG A 833 15.38 -18.81 -13.90
N SER A 834 16.18 -19.62 -14.58
CA SER A 834 17.61 -19.77 -14.28
C SER A 834 18.41 -18.72 -15.04
N LEU A 835 19.15 -17.90 -14.30
CA LEU A 835 20.06 -16.92 -14.90
C LEU A 835 21.41 -17.56 -15.23
N PRO A 836 22.09 -17.14 -16.32
CA PRO A 836 23.44 -17.61 -16.61
C PRO A 836 24.38 -17.33 -15.43
N ALA A 837 25.27 -18.28 -15.15
CA ALA A 837 26.33 -18.09 -14.18
C ALA A 837 27.27 -16.97 -14.66
N PHE A 838 27.98 -16.31 -13.73
CA PHE A 838 28.83 -15.17 -14.05
C PHE A 838 29.79 -15.41 -15.24
N PRO A 839 30.48 -16.57 -15.36
CA PRO A 839 31.39 -16.84 -16.48
C PRO A 839 30.69 -16.93 -17.86
N ASP A 840 29.39 -17.19 -17.89
CA ASP A 840 28.64 -17.40 -19.14
C ASP A 840 27.93 -16.13 -19.63
N ARG A 841 27.82 -15.09 -18.79
CA ARG A 841 27.02 -13.88 -19.08
C ARG A 841 27.61 -13.00 -20.19
N ASN A 842 28.93 -12.92 -20.28
CA ASN A 842 29.65 -12.02 -21.17
C ASN A 842 30.69 -12.80 -21.97
N THR A 843 30.28 -13.89 -22.61
CA THR A 843 31.19 -14.81 -23.29
C THR A 843 30.69 -15.10 -24.70
N VAL A 844 31.50 -14.71 -25.69
CA VAL A 844 31.32 -15.10 -27.08
C VAL A 844 32.40 -16.12 -27.41
N ARG A 845 32.00 -17.32 -27.83
CA ARG A 845 32.90 -18.43 -28.09
C ARG A 845 33.91 -18.11 -29.20
N ALA A 846 35.13 -18.64 -29.05
CA ALA A 846 36.25 -18.40 -29.95
C ALA A 846 35.97 -18.70 -31.44
N ASP A 847 35.04 -19.61 -31.74
CA ASP A 847 34.64 -19.97 -33.10
C ASP A 847 33.91 -18.83 -33.84
N VAL A 848 33.26 -17.92 -33.11
CA VAL A 848 32.63 -16.71 -33.67
C VAL A 848 33.69 -15.71 -34.16
N LEU A 849 34.85 -15.62 -33.49
CA LEU A 849 35.96 -14.74 -33.90
C LEU A 849 36.51 -15.11 -35.29
N GLY A 850 36.51 -16.40 -35.63
CA GLY A 850 36.99 -16.90 -36.92
C GLY A 850 36.08 -16.56 -38.11
N ALA A 851 34.81 -16.20 -37.83
CA ALA A 851 33.78 -16.00 -38.84
C ALA A 851 33.61 -14.53 -39.29
N ASP A 852 34.06 -13.55 -38.50
CA ASP A 852 33.92 -12.12 -38.82
C ASP A 852 35.25 -11.34 -38.68
N PRO A 853 35.90 -10.96 -39.79
CA PRO A 853 37.15 -10.18 -39.80
C PRO A 853 37.06 -8.82 -39.08
N ARG A 854 35.85 -8.26 -38.91
CA ARG A 854 35.61 -6.98 -38.22
C ARG A 854 35.66 -7.14 -36.70
N LEU A 855 35.33 -8.33 -36.19
CA LEU A 855 35.53 -8.65 -34.77
C LEU A 855 37.01 -8.85 -34.46
N GLN A 856 37.77 -9.42 -35.40
CA GLN A 856 39.22 -9.61 -35.26
C GLN A 856 39.99 -8.29 -35.17
N SER A 857 39.57 -7.25 -35.89
CA SER A 857 40.23 -5.94 -35.86
C SER A 857 40.00 -5.18 -34.55
N LEU A 858 38.94 -5.50 -33.81
CA LEU A 858 38.53 -4.83 -32.57
C LEU A 858 38.80 -5.66 -31.29
N ALA A 859 39.02 -6.97 -31.43
CA ALA A 859 39.43 -7.85 -30.34
C ALA A 859 40.90 -7.60 -29.95
N SER A 860 41.18 -7.53 -28.65
CA SER A 860 42.53 -7.31 -28.13
C SER A 860 42.90 -8.33 -27.05
N GLU A 861 44.14 -8.81 -27.07
CA GLU A 861 44.73 -9.55 -25.93
C GLU A 861 45.12 -8.61 -24.78
N LYS A 862 45.06 -7.27 -24.98
CA LYS A 862 45.36 -6.28 -23.94
C LYS A 862 44.10 -5.93 -23.13
N PRO A 863 44.21 -5.83 -21.79
CA PRO A 863 43.13 -5.32 -20.95
C PRO A 863 42.67 -3.93 -21.40
N GLY A 864 41.34 -3.71 -21.44
CA GLY A 864 40.73 -2.41 -21.73
C GLY A 864 40.27 -2.17 -23.18
N GLY A 865 40.48 -3.13 -24.09
CA GLY A 865 39.84 -3.12 -25.41
C GLY A 865 38.30 -3.21 -25.32
N LEU A 866 37.58 -2.80 -26.38
CA LEU A 866 36.11 -2.95 -26.45
C LEU A 866 35.68 -4.42 -26.37
N ILE A 867 36.51 -5.31 -26.95
CA ILE A 867 36.44 -6.76 -26.81
C ILE A 867 37.83 -7.27 -26.39
N THR A 868 37.88 -8.11 -25.37
CA THR A 868 39.10 -8.77 -24.90
C THR A 868 39.06 -10.27 -25.16
N ILE A 869 40.20 -10.84 -25.57
CA ILE A 869 40.38 -12.29 -25.75
C ILE A 869 40.95 -12.88 -24.45
N ASP A 870 40.32 -13.91 -23.88
CA ASP A 870 40.82 -14.61 -22.70
C ASP A 870 41.89 -15.67 -23.04
N VAL A 871 42.41 -16.35 -22.01
CA VAL A 871 43.43 -17.40 -22.16
C VAL A 871 42.94 -18.64 -22.91
N ASN A 872 41.62 -18.81 -23.06
CA ASN A 872 40.99 -19.90 -23.79
C ASN A 872 40.62 -19.51 -25.24
N GLY A 873 40.82 -18.24 -25.61
CA GLY A 873 40.46 -17.68 -26.90
C GLY A 873 39.02 -17.16 -27.00
N ASP A 874 38.25 -17.21 -25.91
CA ASP A 874 36.90 -16.68 -25.86
C ASP A 874 36.93 -15.14 -25.74
N LEU A 875 35.88 -14.50 -26.23
CA LEU A 875 35.76 -13.04 -26.29
C LEU A 875 34.83 -12.52 -25.20
N HIS A 876 35.21 -11.39 -24.62
CA HIS A 876 34.42 -10.69 -23.62
C HIS A 876 34.29 -9.22 -23.97
N PHE A 877 33.09 -8.65 -23.87
CA PHE A 877 32.94 -7.20 -23.94
C PHE A 877 33.56 -6.55 -22.71
N ARG A 878 34.04 -5.31 -22.88
CA ARG A 878 34.58 -4.49 -21.80
C ARG A 878 33.56 -4.33 -20.67
N SER A 879 34.00 -4.47 -19.42
CA SER A 879 33.12 -4.61 -18.24
C SER A 879 32.33 -3.35 -17.83
N ASP A 880 32.71 -2.18 -18.31
CA ASP A 880 32.00 -0.91 -18.12
C ASP A 880 30.89 -0.67 -19.16
N LEU A 881 30.77 -1.54 -20.17
CA LEU A 881 29.69 -1.49 -21.14
C LEU A 881 28.42 -2.10 -20.53
N VAL A 882 27.64 -1.24 -19.87
CA VAL A 882 26.43 -1.65 -19.15
C VAL A 882 25.21 -1.86 -20.05
N ASN A 883 25.20 -1.31 -21.28
CA ASN A 883 24.14 -1.47 -22.26
C ASN A 883 24.59 -1.07 -23.69
N GLY A 884 23.68 -1.16 -24.66
CA GLY A 884 23.94 -0.78 -26.06
C GLY A 884 24.30 0.70 -26.26
N SER A 885 23.76 1.62 -25.45
CA SER A 885 24.13 3.04 -25.52
C SER A 885 25.58 3.26 -25.06
N ALA A 886 26.00 2.58 -23.98
CA ALA A 886 27.39 2.61 -23.53
C ALA A 886 28.34 2.04 -24.61
N LEU A 887 27.92 0.99 -25.31
CA LEU A 887 28.64 0.43 -26.45
C LEU A 887 28.77 1.45 -27.60
N VAL A 888 27.66 2.06 -28.05
CA VAL A 888 27.69 3.07 -29.13
C VAL A 888 28.61 4.24 -28.76
N HIS A 889 28.49 4.81 -27.56
CA HIS A 889 29.39 5.87 -27.10
C HIS A 889 30.85 5.43 -27.04
N ALA A 890 31.13 4.16 -26.71
CA ALA A 890 32.48 3.63 -26.69
C ALA A 890 33.03 3.44 -28.12
N LEU A 891 32.18 3.04 -29.06
CA LEU A 891 32.51 2.88 -30.49
C LEU A 891 32.74 4.23 -31.17
N ASP A 892 31.91 5.23 -30.89
CA ASP A 892 32.09 6.60 -31.39
C ASP A 892 33.44 7.17 -30.95
N ARG A 893 33.79 7.01 -29.67
CA ARG A 893 35.09 7.43 -29.13
C ARG A 893 36.27 6.66 -29.73
N ALA A 894 36.05 5.42 -30.14
CA ALA A 894 37.05 4.61 -30.82
C ALA A 894 37.18 4.93 -32.32
N GLY A 895 36.30 5.79 -32.87
CA GLY A 895 36.27 6.11 -34.30
C GLY A 895 35.83 4.94 -35.19
N ALA A 896 34.98 4.05 -34.67
CA ALA A 896 34.44 2.93 -35.43
C ALA A 896 33.52 3.43 -36.56
N ASP A 897 33.62 2.84 -37.75
CA ASP A 897 32.70 3.14 -38.85
C ASP A 897 31.31 2.48 -38.63
N ALA A 898 30.34 2.88 -39.45
CA ALA A 898 28.96 2.41 -39.34
C ALA A 898 28.81 0.89 -39.44
N ASP A 899 29.69 0.21 -40.18
CA ASP A 899 29.64 -1.24 -40.36
C ASP A 899 30.14 -1.99 -39.12
N HIS A 900 31.22 -1.50 -38.49
CA HIS A 900 31.67 -2.00 -37.19
C HIS A 900 30.64 -1.72 -36.09
N GLN A 901 29.99 -0.55 -36.13
CA GLN A 901 28.94 -0.19 -35.16
C GLN A 901 27.74 -1.12 -35.26
N ALA A 902 27.22 -1.36 -36.47
CA ALA A 902 26.12 -2.30 -36.68
C ALA A 902 26.50 -3.71 -36.23
N THR A 903 27.66 -4.21 -36.65
CA THR A 903 28.14 -5.57 -36.33
C THR A 903 28.27 -5.81 -34.83
N LEU A 904 28.87 -4.86 -34.10
CA LEU A 904 29.06 -4.99 -32.65
C LEU A 904 27.79 -4.77 -31.87
N SER A 905 26.91 -3.87 -32.30
CA SER A 905 25.61 -3.68 -31.67
C SER A 905 24.77 -4.95 -31.80
N ASP A 906 24.78 -5.58 -32.99
CA ASP A 906 24.12 -6.86 -33.22
C ASP A 906 24.73 -7.99 -32.38
N LEU A 907 26.07 -8.08 -32.29
CA LEU A 907 26.73 -9.09 -31.45
C LEU A 907 26.40 -8.88 -29.97
N TYR A 908 26.46 -7.64 -29.50
CA TYR A 908 26.17 -7.29 -28.12
C TYR A 908 24.73 -7.61 -27.77
N GLU A 909 23.77 -7.30 -28.66
CA GLU A 909 22.37 -7.66 -28.48
C GLU A 909 22.15 -9.18 -28.54
N ARG A 910 22.87 -9.93 -29.39
CA ARG A 910 22.81 -11.40 -29.37
C ARG A 910 23.31 -12.01 -28.05
N VAL A 911 24.30 -11.40 -27.41
CA VAL A 911 24.87 -11.87 -26.14
C VAL A 911 23.94 -11.53 -24.96
N PHE A 912 23.45 -10.29 -24.90
CA PHE A 912 22.75 -9.80 -23.71
C PHE A 912 21.22 -9.75 -23.84
N GLN A 913 20.69 -9.78 -25.07
CA GLN A 913 19.25 -9.81 -25.38
C GLN A 913 18.43 -8.71 -24.65
N HIS A 914 18.98 -7.49 -24.60
CA HIS A 914 18.41 -6.37 -23.86
C HIS A 914 17.03 -5.92 -24.38
N HIS A 915 16.67 -6.20 -25.63
CA HIS A 915 15.32 -5.93 -26.13
C HIS A 915 14.25 -6.72 -25.35
N SER A 916 14.59 -7.92 -24.89
CA SER A 916 13.70 -8.77 -24.07
C SER A 916 13.80 -8.51 -22.57
N PHE A 917 14.67 -7.57 -22.14
CA PHE A 917 14.84 -7.24 -20.74
C PHE A 917 13.63 -6.44 -20.24
N THR A 918 12.80 -7.08 -19.41
CA THR A 918 11.58 -6.48 -18.89
C THR A 918 11.81 -5.59 -17.67
N GLY A 919 12.96 -5.72 -17.00
CA GLY A 919 13.32 -4.94 -15.81
C GLY A 919 14.02 -5.81 -14.76
N ARG A 920 14.17 -5.26 -13.54
CA ARG A 920 14.82 -5.92 -12.40
C ARG A 920 14.09 -7.18 -11.91
N SER A 921 12.82 -7.34 -12.23
CA SER A 921 11.95 -8.50 -11.96
C SER A 921 12.66 -9.84 -12.16
N GLY A 922 13.26 -10.01 -13.34
CA GLY A 922 13.96 -11.22 -13.68
C GLY A 922 15.44 -11.23 -13.27
N ALA A 923 15.93 -10.24 -12.53
CA ALA A 923 17.34 -10.10 -12.15
C ALA A 923 17.54 -9.97 -10.63
N MET A 924 16.48 -10.14 -9.82
CA MET A 924 16.52 -10.13 -8.35
C MET A 924 15.74 -11.31 -7.76
N HIS A 925 15.99 -11.66 -6.49
CA HIS A 925 15.46 -12.86 -5.81
C HIS A 925 14.57 -12.56 -4.58
N GLY A 926 14.04 -11.34 -4.48
CA GLY A 926 13.10 -10.89 -3.46
C GLY A 926 12.15 -9.84 -4.03
N TYR A 927 11.23 -9.31 -3.22
CA TYR A 927 10.18 -8.38 -3.66
C TYR A 927 9.31 -8.99 -4.75
N GLU A 928 9.19 -8.34 -5.91
CA GLU A 928 8.51 -8.88 -7.08
C GLU A 928 9.30 -10.01 -7.76
N GLY A 929 10.60 -10.19 -7.45
CA GLY A 929 11.58 -10.95 -8.21
C GLY A 929 11.38 -12.47 -8.31
N ILE A 930 12.38 -13.14 -8.88
CA ILE A 930 12.36 -14.59 -9.18
C ILE A 930 12.02 -15.42 -7.94
N GLY A 931 10.99 -16.26 -8.05
CA GLY A 931 10.57 -17.20 -7.01
C GLY A 931 9.79 -16.56 -5.85
N SER A 932 9.47 -15.27 -5.93
CA SER A 932 8.72 -14.55 -4.89
C SER A 932 7.21 -14.52 -5.18
N ILE A 933 6.41 -14.78 -4.15
CA ILE A 933 4.96 -14.52 -4.18
C ILE A 933 4.75 -13.06 -3.79
N TYR A 934 3.98 -12.32 -4.58
CA TYR A 934 3.56 -10.96 -4.23
C TYR A 934 2.08 -10.95 -3.87
N TRP A 935 1.77 -10.85 -2.58
CA TRP A 935 0.46 -11.21 -2.03
C TRP A 935 -0.69 -10.33 -2.50
N HIS A 936 -0.42 -9.06 -2.83
CA HIS A 936 -1.44 -8.16 -3.39
C HIS A 936 -2.03 -8.71 -4.69
N MET A 937 -1.22 -9.28 -5.59
CA MET A 937 -1.73 -9.83 -6.85
C MET A 937 -2.54 -11.11 -6.63
N VAL A 938 -2.16 -11.93 -5.63
CA VAL A 938 -2.93 -13.11 -5.24
C VAL A 938 -4.29 -12.73 -4.65
N SER A 939 -4.36 -11.67 -3.84
CA SER A 939 -5.65 -11.18 -3.34
C SER A 939 -6.52 -10.55 -4.44
N LYS A 940 -5.93 -9.93 -5.48
CA LYS A 940 -6.68 -9.51 -6.67
C LYS A 940 -7.26 -10.71 -7.44
N LEU A 941 -6.50 -11.80 -7.56
CA LEU A 941 -7.01 -13.05 -8.13
C LEU A 941 -8.19 -13.58 -7.31
N LEU A 942 -8.09 -13.57 -5.99
CA LEU A 942 -9.17 -14.03 -5.13
C LEU A 942 -10.45 -13.20 -5.34
N LEU A 943 -10.32 -11.87 -5.43
CA LEU A 943 -11.44 -10.98 -5.73
C LEU A 943 -12.04 -11.23 -7.13
N SER A 944 -11.22 -11.39 -8.18
CA SER A 944 -11.73 -11.60 -9.54
C SER A 944 -12.48 -12.93 -9.70
N VAL A 945 -12.04 -13.99 -9.00
CA VAL A 945 -12.74 -15.28 -8.95
C VAL A 945 -14.06 -15.16 -8.19
N GLN A 946 -14.09 -14.38 -7.10
CA GLN A 946 -15.33 -14.09 -6.38
C GLN A 946 -16.35 -13.35 -7.27
N GLU A 947 -15.91 -12.32 -7.99
CA GLU A 947 -16.76 -11.56 -8.92
C GLU A 947 -17.30 -12.46 -10.05
N THR A 948 -16.45 -13.33 -10.60
CA THR A 948 -16.84 -14.33 -11.61
C THR A 948 -17.94 -15.26 -11.08
N LEU A 949 -17.79 -15.75 -9.85
CA LEU A 949 -18.79 -16.61 -9.21
C LEU A 949 -20.14 -15.89 -9.09
N TRP A 950 -20.14 -14.62 -8.71
CA TRP A 950 -21.35 -13.82 -8.61
C TRP A 950 -21.99 -13.52 -9.96
N ALA A 951 -21.19 -13.25 -10.99
CA ALA A 951 -21.68 -13.10 -12.35
C ALA A 951 -22.35 -14.41 -12.82
N ALA A 952 -21.71 -15.56 -12.60
CA ALA A 952 -22.26 -16.88 -12.94
C ALA A 952 -23.59 -17.15 -12.22
N ARG A 953 -23.67 -16.82 -10.93
CA ARG A 953 -24.89 -17.01 -10.15
C ARG A 953 -26.01 -16.07 -10.61
N SER A 954 -25.70 -14.82 -10.92
CA SER A 954 -26.67 -13.82 -11.37
C SER A 954 -27.20 -14.11 -12.78
N SER A 955 -26.40 -14.75 -13.63
CA SER A 955 -26.82 -15.19 -14.97
C SER A 955 -27.57 -16.53 -15.01
N GLY A 956 -27.73 -17.19 -13.85
CA GLY A 956 -28.40 -18.49 -13.76
C GLY A 956 -27.56 -19.66 -14.28
N ALA A 957 -26.23 -19.58 -14.18
CA ALA A 957 -25.33 -20.67 -14.56
C ALA A 957 -25.64 -21.98 -13.78
N PRO A 958 -25.30 -23.16 -14.34
CA PRO A 958 -25.55 -24.44 -13.70
C PRO A 958 -24.97 -24.52 -12.27
N PRO A 959 -25.70 -25.08 -11.28
CA PRO A 959 -25.23 -25.17 -9.89
C PRO A 959 -23.86 -25.85 -9.73
N GLU A 960 -23.55 -26.83 -10.59
CA GLU A 960 -22.25 -27.51 -10.62
C GLU A 960 -21.10 -26.55 -10.95
N LEU A 961 -21.28 -25.67 -11.95
CA LEU A 961 -20.28 -24.68 -12.34
C LEU A 961 -20.05 -23.65 -11.22
N VAL A 962 -21.13 -23.17 -10.60
CA VAL A 962 -21.04 -22.27 -9.43
C VAL A 962 -20.32 -22.96 -8.26
N GLY A 963 -20.61 -24.25 -8.02
CA GLY A 963 -19.93 -25.04 -7.00
C GLY A 963 -18.43 -25.21 -7.25
N ARG A 964 -18.01 -25.44 -8.50
CA ARG A 964 -16.59 -25.54 -8.87
C ARG A 964 -15.86 -24.20 -8.75
N LEU A 965 -16.49 -23.09 -9.14
CA LEU A 965 -15.94 -21.75 -8.89
C LEU A 965 -15.78 -21.47 -7.39
N ALA A 966 -16.76 -21.86 -6.56
CA ALA A 966 -16.68 -21.72 -5.11
C ALA A 966 -15.52 -22.55 -4.52
N ALA A 967 -15.31 -23.76 -5.02
CA ALA A 967 -14.18 -24.61 -4.62
C ALA A 967 -12.83 -24.01 -5.04
N ALA A 968 -12.74 -23.48 -6.26
CA ALA A 968 -11.52 -22.83 -6.75
C ALA A 968 -11.18 -21.57 -5.92
N TYR A 969 -12.19 -20.75 -5.60
CA TYR A 969 -12.06 -19.62 -4.68
C TYR A 969 -11.48 -20.05 -3.32
N ARG A 970 -12.06 -21.08 -2.70
CA ARG A 970 -11.60 -21.58 -1.39
C ARG A 970 -10.16 -22.08 -1.45
N LYS A 971 -9.78 -22.78 -2.52
CA LYS A 971 -8.41 -23.25 -2.72
C LYS A 971 -7.39 -22.10 -2.81
N ILE A 972 -7.74 -21.00 -3.49
CA ILE A 972 -6.88 -19.80 -3.55
C ILE A 972 -6.78 -19.17 -2.15
N ARG A 973 -7.90 -19.06 -1.44
CA ARG A 973 -7.97 -18.50 -0.07
C ARG A 973 -7.13 -19.29 0.93
N GLU A 974 -7.12 -20.62 0.83
CA GLU A 974 -6.28 -21.51 1.66
C GLU A 974 -4.77 -21.25 1.48
N GLY A 975 -4.35 -20.66 0.36
CA GLY A 975 -2.96 -20.25 0.11
C GLY A 975 -2.53 -18.96 0.81
N LEU A 976 -3.46 -18.18 1.36
CA LEU A 976 -3.17 -16.91 2.02
C LEU A 976 -2.56 -17.09 3.42
N GLY A 977 -1.79 -16.09 3.86
CA GLY A 977 -1.03 -16.13 5.11
C GLY A 977 -1.82 -16.57 6.34
N PHE A 978 -2.99 -15.98 6.58
CA PHE A 978 -3.81 -16.25 7.77
C PHE A 978 -4.35 -17.69 7.88
N ARG A 979 -4.23 -18.48 6.81
CA ARG A 979 -4.58 -19.91 6.79
C ARG A 979 -3.40 -20.84 7.06
N LYS A 980 -2.20 -20.27 7.26
CA LYS A 980 -0.96 -21.01 7.45
C LYS A 980 -0.51 -21.03 8.90
N SER A 981 0.34 -21.99 9.22
CA SER A 981 1.10 -21.95 10.47
C SER A 981 2.12 -20.80 10.47
N PRO A 982 2.56 -20.30 11.63
CA PRO A 982 3.61 -19.29 11.70
C PRO A 982 4.91 -19.71 11.02
N VAL A 983 5.25 -21.01 11.06
CA VAL A 983 6.47 -21.54 10.41
C VAL A 983 6.36 -21.50 8.90
N GLU A 984 5.22 -21.90 8.35
CA GLU A 984 4.98 -21.91 6.90
C GLU A 984 4.89 -20.48 6.33
N PHE A 985 4.26 -19.57 7.07
CA PHE A 985 4.17 -18.16 6.69
C PHE A 985 5.48 -17.40 6.95
N GLY A 986 6.19 -17.76 8.02
CA GLY A 986 7.43 -17.15 8.49
C GLY A 986 7.26 -15.85 9.28
N ALA A 987 6.05 -15.58 9.78
CA ALA A 987 5.71 -14.43 10.62
C ALA A 987 4.40 -14.70 11.39
N ILE A 988 3.81 -13.67 12.01
CA ILE A 988 2.44 -13.74 12.57
C ILE A 988 1.43 -13.85 11.41
N PRO A 989 0.70 -14.97 11.26
CA PRO A 989 -0.19 -15.20 10.11
C PRO A 989 -1.36 -14.22 9.97
N LEU A 990 -1.78 -13.57 11.06
CA LEU A 990 -2.85 -12.58 11.03
C LEU A 990 -2.45 -11.28 10.33
N ASP A 991 -1.16 -10.92 10.38
CA ASP A 991 -0.66 -9.70 9.79
C ASP A 991 -0.42 -9.86 8.29
N CYS A 992 -0.61 -8.78 7.54
CA CYS A 992 -0.33 -8.76 6.12
C CYS A 992 1.11 -8.38 5.84
N TYR A 993 1.67 -8.97 4.78
CA TYR A 993 3.04 -8.75 4.31
C TYR A 993 3.02 -8.59 2.79
N SER A 994 3.91 -7.79 2.23
CA SER A 994 3.90 -7.54 0.77
C SER A 994 4.24 -8.80 -0.04
N HIS A 995 5.24 -9.57 0.40
CA HIS A 995 5.75 -10.68 -0.40
C HIS A 995 6.37 -11.80 0.45
N THR A 996 6.54 -12.99 -0.14
CA THR A 996 7.26 -14.13 0.43
C THR A 996 8.23 -14.67 -0.62
N PRO A 997 9.56 -14.42 -0.48
CA PRO A 997 10.55 -14.89 -1.44
C PRO A 997 10.77 -16.40 -1.35
N ALA A 998 11.60 -16.95 -2.23
CA ALA A 998 11.93 -18.39 -2.22
C ALA A 998 12.79 -18.80 -1.01
N HIS A 999 13.54 -17.87 -0.43
CA HIS A 999 14.59 -18.13 0.57
C HIS A 999 14.24 -17.63 1.98
N ALA A 1000 13.08 -17.03 2.19
CA ALA A 1000 12.66 -16.49 3.49
C ALA A 1000 11.14 -16.53 3.65
N GLY A 1001 10.69 -16.30 4.88
CA GLY A 1001 9.29 -16.10 5.24
C GLY A 1001 8.70 -14.80 4.72
N ALA A 1002 7.49 -14.45 5.17
CA ALA A 1002 6.80 -13.21 4.83
C ALA A 1002 7.65 -11.95 5.13
N GLN A 1003 7.71 -11.03 4.18
CA GLN A 1003 8.54 -9.82 4.20
C GLN A 1003 7.70 -8.56 4.02
N GLN A 1004 8.13 -7.50 4.69
CA GLN A 1004 7.52 -6.16 4.69
C GLN A 1004 6.11 -6.10 5.31
N PRO A 1005 5.99 -5.93 6.64
CA PRO A 1005 4.71 -5.99 7.35
C PRO A 1005 3.79 -4.79 7.05
N GLY A 1006 2.50 -4.98 7.28
CA GLY A 1006 1.50 -3.92 7.45
C GLY A 1006 0.85 -3.42 6.16
N MET A 1007 1.18 -2.19 5.77
CA MET A 1007 0.44 -1.37 4.79
C MET A 1007 0.66 -1.78 3.32
N THR A 1008 0.35 -3.02 2.98
CA THR A 1008 0.29 -3.53 1.60
C THR A 1008 -1.08 -3.31 0.97
N GLY A 1009 -1.16 -3.09 -0.35
CA GLY A 1009 -2.43 -2.98 -1.07
C GLY A 1009 -3.28 -4.26 -1.05
N GLN A 1010 -2.69 -5.40 -0.66
CA GLN A 1010 -3.39 -6.65 -0.41
C GLN A 1010 -4.63 -6.48 0.47
N VAL A 1011 -4.53 -5.62 1.49
CA VAL A 1011 -5.57 -5.51 2.53
C VAL A 1011 -6.91 -5.01 1.99
N LYS A 1012 -6.89 -4.07 1.03
CA LYS A 1012 -8.12 -3.52 0.46
C LYS A 1012 -8.92 -4.59 -0.29
N GLU A 1013 -8.22 -5.48 -0.98
CA GLU A 1013 -8.84 -6.59 -1.71
C GLU A 1013 -9.50 -7.53 -0.72
N GLN A 1014 -8.80 -7.86 0.39
CA GLN A 1014 -9.31 -8.76 1.41
C GLN A 1014 -10.50 -8.20 2.19
N VAL A 1015 -10.57 -6.88 2.42
CA VAL A 1015 -11.75 -6.23 3.00
C VAL A 1015 -12.97 -6.44 2.10
N ILE A 1016 -12.84 -6.17 0.80
CA ILE A 1016 -13.95 -6.33 -0.17
C ILE A 1016 -14.33 -7.81 -0.29
N VAL A 1017 -13.33 -8.69 -0.40
CA VAL A 1017 -13.52 -10.13 -0.48
C VAL A 1017 -14.26 -10.67 0.75
N ARG A 1018 -13.93 -10.20 1.97
CA ARG A 1018 -14.59 -10.63 3.20
C ARG A 1018 -16.05 -10.23 3.25
N LEU A 1019 -16.42 -9.05 2.75
CA LEU A 1019 -17.83 -8.66 2.60
C LEU A 1019 -18.57 -9.62 1.66
N GLY A 1020 -17.94 -9.99 0.56
CA GLY A 1020 -18.45 -11.01 -0.36
C GLY A 1020 -18.57 -12.40 0.27
N GLU A 1021 -17.63 -12.82 1.14
CA GLU A 1021 -17.74 -14.08 1.90
C GLU A 1021 -18.96 -14.11 2.81
N LEU A 1022 -19.19 -13.02 3.55
CA LEU A 1022 -20.38 -12.81 4.38
C LEU A 1022 -21.67 -12.69 3.54
N GLY A 1023 -21.55 -12.68 2.22
CA GLY A 1023 -22.65 -12.62 1.27
C GLY A 1023 -23.20 -11.23 1.02
N VAL A 1024 -22.60 -10.19 1.61
CA VAL A 1024 -23.07 -8.81 1.49
C VAL A 1024 -22.74 -8.28 0.10
N ARG A 1025 -23.77 -7.89 -0.65
CA ARG A 1025 -23.63 -7.28 -1.96
C ARG A 1025 -24.60 -6.11 -2.09
N VAL A 1026 -24.17 -5.07 -2.79
CA VAL A 1026 -25.05 -3.98 -3.17
C VAL A 1026 -25.45 -4.16 -4.64
N VAL A 1027 -26.74 -4.38 -4.88
CA VAL A 1027 -27.30 -4.61 -6.21
C VAL A 1027 -28.47 -3.65 -6.40
N ASP A 1028 -28.41 -2.83 -7.45
CA ASP A 1028 -29.43 -1.82 -7.77
C ASP A 1028 -29.83 -0.93 -6.58
N GLY A 1029 -28.84 -0.47 -5.80
CA GLY A 1029 -29.03 0.36 -4.61
C GLY A 1029 -29.72 -0.37 -3.45
N ARG A 1030 -29.63 -1.70 -3.39
CA ARG A 1030 -30.18 -2.53 -2.32
C ARG A 1030 -29.09 -3.38 -1.70
N ILE A 1031 -29.14 -3.54 -0.39
CA ILE A 1031 -28.31 -4.51 0.34
C ILE A 1031 -28.95 -5.90 0.18
N HIS A 1032 -28.18 -6.83 -0.39
CA HIS A 1032 -28.50 -8.24 -0.55
C HIS A 1032 -27.52 -9.10 0.25
N VAL A 1033 -28.01 -10.20 0.81
CA VAL A 1033 -27.19 -11.18 1.55
C VAL A 1033 -27.31 -12.56 0.93
N ASP A 1034 -26.21 -13.08 0.41
CA ASP A 1034 -26.10 -14.41 -0.20
C ASP A 1034 -24.75 -15.09 0.13
N PRO A 1035 -24.62 -15.73 1.29
CA PRO A 1035 -23.33 -16.19 1.83
C PRO A 1035 -22.90 -17.55 1.25
N ILE A 1036 -22.90 -17.73 -0.08
CA ILE A 1036 -22.51 -19.02 -0.70
C ILE A 1036 -21.05 -19.42 -0.40
N LEU A 1037 -20.20 -18.42 -0.15
CA LEU A 1037 -18.77 -18.59 0.07
C LEU A 1037 -18.44 -18.83 1.54
N LEU A 1038 -19.31 -18.37 2.46
CA LEU A 1038 -19.18 -18.60 3.88
C LEU A 1038 -19.23 -20.10 4.20
N LEU A 1039 -18.31 -20.57 5.02
CA LEU A 1039 -18.34 -21.93 5.51
C LEU A 1039 -19.47 -22.09 6.55
N VAL A 1040 -20.09 -23.27 6.59
CA VAL A 1040 -21.19 -23.52 7.55
C VAL A 1040 -20.71 -23.35 9.00
N ASP A 1041 -19.48 -23.77 9.30
CA ASP A 1041 -18.88 -23.61 10.62
C ASP A 1041 -18.59 -22.13 10.93
N GLU A 1042 -18.40 -21.28 9.93
CA GLU A 1042 -18.27 -19.82 10.11
C GLU A 1042 -19.61 -19.13 10.38
N LEU A 1043 -20.76 -19.74 10.05
CA LEU A 1043 -22.10 -19.12 10.18
C LEU A 1043 -22.61 -19.05 11.63
N VAL A 1044 -22.09 -19.91 12.51
CA VAL A 1044 -22.54 -20.03 13.90
C VAL A 1044 -21.35 -19.78 14.83
N SER A 1045 -21.26 -18.56 15.36
CA SER A 1045 -20.31 -18.22 16.44
C SER A 1045 -20.74 -18.84 17.79
N SER A 1046 -19.97 -18.59 18.85
CA SER A 1046 -20.34 -18.95 20.23
C SER A 1046 -21.68 -18.37 20.68
N ASP A 1047 -22.10 -17.25 20.09
CA ASP A 1047 -23.35 -16.56 20.42
C ASP A 1047 -24.55 -17.03 19.56
N GLY A 1048 -24.35 -18.09 18.76
CA GLY A 1048 -25.38 -18.73 17.95
C GLY A 1048 -25.68 -18.06 16.61
N CYS A 1049 -24.95 -17.00 16.25
CA CYS A 1049 -25.05 -16.32 14.96
C CYS A 1049 -23.74 -15.62 14.59
N THR A 1050 -23.55 -15.33 13.31
CA THR A 1050 -22.44 -14.50 12.84
C THR A 1050 -22.83 -13.04 12.90
N SER A 1051 -22.00 -12.21 13.52
CA SER A 1051 -22.23 -10.76 13.65
C SER A 1051 -21.07 -9.95 13.07
N PHE A 1052 -21.40 -8.84 12.43
CA PHE A 1052 -20.47 -7.90 11.81
C PHE A 1052 -21.16 -6.53 11.67
N SER A 1053 -20.49 -5.53 11.11
CA SER A 1053 -21.15 -4.29 10.70
C SER A 1053 -20.97 -4.03 9.21
N PHE A 1054 -21.92 -3.32 8.63
CA PHE A 1054 -21.82 -2.81 7.27
C PHE A 1054 -22.40 -1.40 7.24
N CYS A 1055 -21.60 -0.45 6.74
CA CYS A 1055 -21.86 0.98 6.85
C CYS A 1055 -22.13 1.42 8.31
N ARG A 1056 -21.41 0.83 9.28
CA ARG A 1056 -21.54 1.06 10.73
C ARG A 1056 -22.84 0.59 11.36
N VAL A 1057 -23.70 -0.10 10.61
CA VAL A 1057 -24.93 -0.71 11.15
C VAL A 1057 -24.65 -2.17 11.50
N PRO A 1058 -24.93 -2.61 12.74
CA PRO A 1058 -24.81 -4.01 13.14
C PRO A 1058 -25.68 -4.95 12.28
N MET A 1059 -25.05 -6.00 11.76
CA MET A 1059 -25.64 -7.04 10.93
C MET A 1059 -25.48 -8.41 11.62
N GLU A 1060 -26.49 -9.27 11.52
CA GLU A 1060 -26.41 -10.66 11.97
C GLU A 1060 -26.86 -11.63 10.87
N LEU A 1061 -26.12 -12.73 10.70
CA LEU A 1061 -26.51 -13.89 9.90
C LEU A 1061 -26.92 -15.03 10.84
N ARG A 1062 -28.15 -15.50 10.71
CA ARG A 1062 -28.69 -16.59 11.52
C ARG A 1062 -29.07 -17.77 10.62
N PRO A 1063 -28.74 -19.01 11.01
CA PRO A 1063 -29.23 -20.18 10.28
C PRO A 1063 -30.76 -20.24 10.39
N GLY A 1064 -31.44 -20.40 9.25
CA GLY A 1064 -32.89 -20.52 9.16
C GLY A 1064 -33.34 -21.53 8.11
N ASP A 1065 -34.63 -21.88 8.12
CA ASP A 1065 -35.24 -22.75 7.11
C ASP A 1065 -35.48 -22.02 5.77
N GLU A 1066 -35.79 -20.72 5.85
CA GLU A 1066 -36.09 -19.86 4.70
C GLU A 1066 -35.35 -18.53 4.81
N ALA A 1067 -35.09 -17.89 3.66
CA ALA A 1067 -34.46 -16.57 3.62
C ALA A 1067 -35.42 -15.50 4.12
N LYS A 1068 -35.02 -14.73 5.13
CA LYS A 1068 -35.83 -13.65 5.71
C LYS A 1068 -34.92 -12.53 6.22
N VAL A 1069 -35.43 -11.30 6.19
CA VAL A 1069 -34.77 -10.13 6.78
C VAL A 1069 -35.63 -9.51 7.89
N GLN A 1070 -34.96 -9.10 8.96
CA GLN A 1070 -35.53 -8.40 10.11
C GLN A 1070 -34.82 -7.06 10.28
N VAL A 1071 -35.56 -5.96 10.22
CA VAL A 1071 -35.03 -4.59 10.33
C VAL A 1071 -35.50 -3.99 11.65
N HIS A 1072 -34.55 -3.65 12.50
CA HIS A 1072 -34.80 -3.01 13.79
C HIS A 1072 -34.61 -1.49 13.64
N GLN A 1073 -35.65 -0.73 13.95
CA GLN A 1073 -35.62 0.72 13.86
C GLN A 1073 -35.39 1.38 15.23
N MET A 1074 -34.90 2.61 15.21
CA MET A 1074 -34.58 3.41 16.40
C MET A 1074 -35.81 3.70 17.27
N ASP A 1075 -37.01 3.76 16.68
CA ASP A 1075 -38.28 3.97 17.40
C ASP A 1075 -38.82 2.69 18.08
N GLY A 1076 -38.10 1.58 17.96
CA GLY A 1076 -38.46 0.27 18.50
C GLY A 1076 -39.29 -0.60 17.55
N GLN A 1077 -39.63 -0.13 16.34
CA GLN A 1077 -40.33 -0.93 15.34
C GLN A 1077 -39.45 -2.06 14.81
N LEU A 1078 -40.02 -3.26 14.72
CA LEU A 1078 -39.42 -4.42 14.05
C LEU A 1078 -40.19 -4.72 12.76
N ILE A 1079 -39.50 -4.69 11.62
CA ILE A 1079 -40.07 -5.05 10.33
C ILE A 1079 -39.49 -6.38 9.89
N VAL A 1080 -40.35 -7.34 9.54
CA VAL A 1080 -39.96 -8.67 9.08
C VAL A 1080 -40.48 -8.89 7.67
N ARG A 1081 -39.61 -9.35 6.75
CA ARG A 1081 -39.99 -9.67 5.37
C ARG A 1081 -39.29 -10.93 4.86
N PRO A 1082 -39.96 -11.72 4.00
CA PRO A 1082 -39.31 -12.82 3.30
C PRO A 1082 -38.27 -12.28 2.30
N GLY A 1083 -37.27 -13.10 2.02
CA GLY A 1083 -36.22 -12.84 1.04
C GLY A 1083 -34.91 -12.31 1.64
N PRO A 1084 -33.84 -12.26 0.82
CA PRO A 1084 -32.47 -11.99 1.26
C PRO A 1084 -32.05 -10.52 1.16
N ALA A 1085 -32.99 -9.59 1.02
CA ALA A 1085 -32.68 -8.22 0.62
C ALA A 1085 -33.47 -7.16 1.40
N LEU A 1086 -32.81 -6.03 1.64
CA LEU A 1086 -33.45 -4.81 2.10
C LEU A 1086 -34.16 -4.09 0.95
N THR A 1087 -35.14 -3.25 1.30
CA THR A 1087 -35.71 -2.33 0.31
C THR A 1087 -34.68 -1.24 -0.05
N ARG A 1088 -34.88 -0.57 -1.19
CA ARG A 1088 -34.01 0.54 -1.60
C ARG A 1088 -34.04 1.69 -0.58
N ALA A 1089 -35.19 2.00 0.01
CA ALA A 1089 -35.31 3.07 1.00
C ALA A 1089 -34.55 2.75 2.29
N GLU A 1090 -34.60 1.50 2.76
CA GLU A 1090 -33.85 1.07 3.94
C GLU A 1090 -32.34 1.03 3.66
N SER A 1091 -31.95 0.54 2.48
CA SER A 1091 -30.54 0.52 2.09
C SER A 1091 -29.98 1.94 2.00
N LYS A 1092 -30.73 2.86 1.39
CA LYS A 1092 -30.39 4.28 1.30
C LYS A 1092 -30.23 4.93 2.69
N ASP A 1093 -31.12 4.63 3.64
CA ASP A 1093 -31.01 5.12 5.03
C ASP A 1093 -29.69 4.66 5.69
N ILE A 1094 -29.27 3.41 5.45
CA ILE A 1094 -27.99 2.87 5.94
C ILE A 1094 -26.80 3.56 5.25
N PHE A 1095 -26.84 3.69 3.91
CA PHE A 1095 -25.78 4.31 3.11
C PHE A 1095 -25.54 5.78 3.46
N GLU A 1096 -26.61 6.52 3.78
CA GLU A 1096 -26.55 7.95 4.12
C GLU A 1096 -26.36 8.20 5.62
N GLY A 1097 -26.30 7.14 6.43
CA GLY A 1097 -26.19 7.26 7.89
C GLY A 1097 -27.41 7.95 8.52
N GLY A 1098 -28.60 7.72 7.98
CA GLY A 1098 -29.86 8.35 8.42
C GLY A 1098 -30.29 7.99 9.84
N GLY A 1099 -29.69 6.96 10.43
CA GLY A 1099 -29.86 6.59 11.84
C GLY A 1099 -31.20 5.98 12.20
N LYS A 1100 -32.10 5.74 11.23
CA LYS A 1100 -33.40 5.11 11.51
C LYS A 1100 -33.24 3.62 11.75
N ILE A 1101 -32.33 2.96 11.03
CA ILE A 1101 -32.05 1.53 11.19
C ILE A 1101 -30.87 1.35 12.14
N ILE A 1102 -31.09 0.62 13.23
CA ILE A 1102 -30.08 0.40 14.28
C ILE A 1102 -29.49 -1.01 14.26
N LYS A 1103 -30.14 -1.96 13.57
CA LYS A 1103 -29.69 -3.34 13.41
C LYS A 1103 -30.47 -4.06 12.30
N VAL A 1104 -29.81 -4.95 11.58
CA VAL A 1104 -30.45 -5.86 10.62
C VAL A 1104 -30.07 -7.31 10.91
N VAL A 1105 -31.04 -8.22 10.82
CA VAL A 1105 -30.83 -9.66 10.97
C VAL A 1105 -31.29 -10.35 9.70
N PHE A 1106 -30.43 -11.18 9.12
CA PHE A 1106 -30.73 -12.04 7.97
C PHE A 1106 -30.79 -13.50 8.45
N ASP A 1107 -31.96 -14.11 8.31
CA ASP A 1107 -32.11 -15.56 8.43
C ASP A 1107 -31.70 -16.16 7.07
N VAL A 1108 -30.66 -16.99 7.04
CA VAL A 1108 -30.06 -17.55 5.83
C VAL A 1108 -30.33 -19.06 5.74
N PRO A 1109 -30.82 -19.58 4.60
CA PRO A 1109 -31.06 -21.01 4.43
C PRO A 1109 -29.77 -21.81 4.54
N VAL A 1110 -29.73 -22.78 5.46
CA VAL A 1110 -28.64 -23.76 5.50
C VAL A 1110 -29.05 -24.97 4.68
N ALA A 1111 -28.35 -25.25 3.59
CA ALA A 1111 -28.57 -26.48 2.84
C ALA A 1111 -28.37 -27.68 3.79
N LYS A 1112 -29.40 -28.52 3.96
CA LYS A 1112 -29.26 -29.78 4.70
C LYS A 1112 -28.15 -30.59 4.03
N GLN A 1113 -26.99 -30.68 4.67
CA GLN A 1113 -25.94 -31.60 4.23
C GLN A 1113 -26.55 -32.99 4.22
N THR A 1114 -26.81 -33.52 3.02
CA THR A 1114 -27.01 -34.95 2.85
C THR A 1114 -25.62 -35.53 2.94
N THR A 1115 -25.35 -36.21 4.05
CA THR A 1115 -24.15 -37.03 4.23
C THR A 1115 -24.08 -38.04 3.09
N GLY A 1116 -23.14 -37.85 2.17
CA GLY A 1116 -22.84 -38.72 1.05
C GLY A 1116 -21.35 -38.92 0.93
#